data_AF-A0A0Q9ELL0-F1
#
_entry.id   AF-A0A0Q9ELL0-F1
#
_cell.length_a   1.000
_cell.length_b   1.000
_cell.length_c   1.000
_cell.angle_alpha   90.00
_cell.angle_beta   90.00
_cell.angle_gamma   90.00
#
_symmetry.space_group_name_H-M   'P 1'
#
loop_
_entity.id
_entity.type
_entity.pdbx_description
1 polymer ?
#
loop_
_entity_poly.entity_id
_entity_poly.type
_entity_poly.pdbx_seq_one_letter_code
_entity_poly.pdbx_strand_id
1 'polypeptide(L)'
;MTSALPRQTRLSGLEPLQITPESNFINVGERTNVTGSAQFKKLIMEGRLDEAVVVARQQVENGAQVIDVNMDEGLLDSEKAMVDYLNLIAAEPDIARVPVMVDSSKWSVIEAGLKCLQGKGIVNSISMKEGEEEFLRQARLVRRYGAAVVVMAFDEVGQADTIERKVDICSRAYQLLTEQIGFPPEDIIFDPNVFAIATGIEEHNNYAVDFIEATRELKRRFPYSHISGGVSNVSFSFRGNEIVRQAIHVVFLYHAIRAGMDMGIVNAGALPLYDDLDSDLRERVEDVVLNRRPDGTERLLEIADRYKGKKGEKRVEDLAWRERPVRDRLSHSLVHGIDQWIEEDTEAARAESARPLDVIEGPLMSGMNVVGDLFGAGKMFLPQVVKSARVMKKAVAYLLPYIEAEKLRTGDVGKSNGKIVMATVKGDVHDIGKNIVGVVLACNNFDVVDLGVMVPAQTILDRAKAENADLIGLSGLITPSLEEMSHVAREMQRQGFTMPLLIGGATTSRAHTALKIDPHYKSPTIWVKDASRAVGVAQSLISIELREPFVAANASDYAEIRERHRNRGDGKRLVSLEKARGQRYDGGWNDYVPPAPKQPGLHVFDDYPLAELVDYIDWTPFFNTWELAGRYPAILTDEIVGTQASELYRDARAMLKRIVEEKWISAKAVFGLWPANSVGDDVILGDEAGTTLHFLRQQVDKPADRPDFCLADFIAPQDCGRQDWIGAFAVTAGLGIEPHVARFEADHDDYNAIMLKALADRFAEALAERLHQRVRKEFWGYADDEALANDDLIDESYRGIRPAPGYPACPEHSEKATLFRLLDAENKAGLQLTESYAMYPAAAVSGYYFSHPGSQYFVVGRVNKEQVEDYAKRKGVSLAQAERWLASNLDYDPE
;
A
#
# COMPACT_ATOMS: atom_id res chain seq x y z
N MET A 1 -39.55 -14.98 20.27
CA MET A 1 -38.87 -16.26 20.00
C MET A 1 -37.45 -15.91 19.60
N THR A 2 -36.50 -16.05 20.52
CA THR A 2 -35.07 -15.91 20.20
C THR A 2 -34.69 -17.06 19.29
N SER A 3 -34.43 -16.80 18.01
CA SER A 3 -33.86 -17.82 17.14
C SER A 3 -32.51 -18.22 17.72
N ALA A 4 -32.37 -19.46 18.17
CA ALA A 4 -31.09 -19.97 18.66
C ALA A 4 -30.05 -19.80 17.56
N LEU A 5 -28.93 -19.13 17.87
CA LEU A 5 -27.84 -18.94 16.93
C LEU A 5 -27.30 -20.32 16.48
N PRO A 6 -26.91 -20.47 15.20
CA PRO A 6 -26.32 -21.71 14.72
C PRO A 6 -25.05 -22.05 15.51
N ARG A 7 -24.88 -23.34 15.83
CA ARG A 7 -23.72 -23.88 16.56
C ARG A 7 -22.50 -23.86 15.63
N GLN A 8 -21.64 -22.86 15.81
CA GLN A 8 -20.48 -22.55 14.99
C GLN A 8 -19.41 -21.92 15.85
N THR A 9 -18.16 -22.22 15.53
CA THR A 9 -16.99 -21.64 16.19
C THR A 9 -16.90 -20.17 15.83
N ARG A 10 -16.81 -19.35 16.87
CA ARG A 10 -16.69 -17.90 16.77
C ARG A 10 -15.45 -17.50 17.54
N LEU A 11 -14.47 -16.99 16.82
CA LEU A 11 -13.24 -16.42 17.36
C LEU A 11 -13.28 -14.91 17.11
N SER A 12 -12.41 -14.15 17.77
CA SER A 12 -12.27 -12.73 17.43
C SER A 12 -10.91 -12.18 17.83
N GLY A 13 -10.37 -11.31 16.98
CA GLY A 13 -9.54 -10.21 17.43
C GLY A 13 -10.45 -9.03 17.77
N LEU A 14 -10.22 -7.89 17.13
CA LEU A 14 -11.15 -6.77 17.05
C LEU A 14 -12.28 -7.02 16.04
N GLU A 15 -12.07 -7.88 15.05
CA GLU A 15 -13.09 -8.34 14.10
C GLU A 15 -13.51 -9.78 14.42
N PRO A 16 -14.80 -10.14 14.20
CA PRO A 16 -15.26 -11.50 14.41
C PRO A 16 -14.82 -12.43 13.27
N LEU A 17 -14.24 -13.59 13.63
CA LEU A 17 -14.01 -14.71 12.71
C LEU A 17 -15.02 -15.82 13.02
N GLN A 18 -15.98 -16.03 12.14
CA GLN A 18 -16.97 -17.10 12.25
C GLN A 18 -16.60 -18.24 11.31
N ILE A 19 -16.29 -19.42 11.86
CA ILE A 19 -15.99 -20.60 11.05
C ILE A 19 -17.31 -21.28 10.71
N THR A 20 -17.65 -21.24 9.42
CA THR A 20 -18.85 -21.87 8.85
C THR A 20 -18.46 -23.05 7.96
N PRO A 21 -19.41 -23.92 7.57
CA PRO A 21 -19.13 -24.99 6.60
C PRO A 21 -18.56 -24.48 5.27
N GLU A 22 -18.84 -23.22 4.89
CA GLU A 22 -18.34 -22.59 3.67
C GLU A 22 -16.94 -21.98 3.82
N SER A 23 -16.39 -21.91 5.04
CA SER A 23 -15.06 -21.32 5.31
C SER A 23 -13.90 -22.15 4.75
N ASN A 24 -14.18 -23.37 4.26
CA ASN A 24 -13.27 -24.33 3.62
C ASN A 24 -12.06 -24.75 4.49
N PHE A 25 -11.07 -23.87 4.68
CA PHE A 25 -9.87 -24.12 5.48
C PHE A 25 -9.39 -22.84 6.17
N ILE A 26 -9.03 -22.93 7.45
CA ILE A 26 -8.53 -21.80 8.24
C ILE A 26 -7.00 -21.83 8.33
N ASN A 27 -6.36 -20.83 7.72
CA ASN A 27 -4.90 -20.66 7.79
C ASN A 27 -4.49 -20.05 9.13
N VAL A 28 -3.70 -20.78 9.89
CA VAL A 28 -3.04 -20.30 11.11
C VAL A 28 -1.57 -20.00 10.77
N GLY A 29 -1.15 -18.75 10.94
CA GLY A 29 0.21 -18.32 10.58
C GLY A 29 1.28 -18.85 11.55
N GLU A 30 2.29 -19.56 11.04
CA GLU A 30 3.34 -20.23 11.82
C GLU A 30 4.60 -19.39 12.16
N ARG A 31 4.76 -18.20 11.57
CA ARG A 31 6.04 -17.45 11.56
C ARG A 31 6.31 -16.65 12.83
N THR A 32 5.31 -16.49 13.69
CA THR A 32 5.39 -15.84 15.02
C THR A 32 5.73 -16.84 16.13
N ASN A 33 6.55 -17.82 15.78
CA ASN A 33 6.94 -18.91 16.65
C ASN A 33 8.46 -18.92 16.83
N VAL A 34 8.96 -18.68 18.05
CA VAL A 34 10.40 -18.63 18.34
C VAL A 34 11.08 -19.98 18.07
N THR A 35 10.39 -21.10 18.25
CA THR A 35 10.95 -22.43 17.97
C THR A 35 10.91 -22.79 16.47
N GLY A 36 9.90 -22.29 15.74
CA GLY A 36 9.65 -22.62 14.34
C GLY A 36 10.26 -21.66 13.31
N SER A 37 10.52 -20.40 13.68
CA SER A 37 10.95 -19.34 12.76
C SER A 37 12.30 -18.74 13.19
N ALA A 38 13.36 -19.05 12.43
CA ALA A 38 14.71 -18.55 12.73
C ALA A 38 14.80 -17.02 12.70
N GLN A 39 14.05 -16.37 11.80
CA GLN A 39 13.96 -14.92 11.71
C GLN A 39 13.28 -14.34 12.96
N PHE A 40 12.11 -14.87 13.33
CA PHE A 40 11.36 -14.40 14.48
C PHE A 40 12.13 -14.62 15.78
N LYS A 41 12.74 -15.80 15.95
CA LYS A 41 13.67 -16.09 17.04
C LYS A 41 14.75 -15.03 17.17
N LYS A 42 15.42 -14.69 16.07
CA LYS A 42 16.48 -13.68 16.06
C LYS A 42 15.95 -12.32 16.53
N LEU A 43 14.81 -11.88 16.01
CA LEU A 43 14.22 -10.59 16.37
C LEU A 43 13.82 -10.51 17.85
N ILE A 44 13.18 -11.57 18.38
CA ILE A 44 12.79 -11.64 19.79
C ILE A 44 14.02 -11.68 20.70
N MET A 45 15.03 -12.50 20.37
CA MET A 45 16.27 -12.60 21.16
C MET A 45 17.11 -11.31 21.14
N GLU A 46 17.06 -10.54 20.05
CA GLU A 46 17.74 -9.23 19.91
C GLU A 46 16.91 -8.06 20.50
N GLY A 47 15.71 -8.31 21.01
CA GLY A 47 14.82 -7.26 21.55
C GLY A 47 14.21 -6.34 20.49
N ARG A 48 14.23 -6.73 19.22
CA ARG A 48 13.74 -5.96 18.07
C ARG A 48 12.25 -6.21 17.85
N LEU A 49 11.45 -5.82 18.84
CA LEU A 49 10.02 -6.15 18.89
C LEU A 49 9.22 -5.48 17.76
N ASP A 50 9.56 -4.25 17.36
CA ASP A 50 8.86 -3.55 16.26
C ASP A 50 8.97 -4.31 14.92
N GLU A 51 10.14 -4.89 14.64
CA GLU A 51 10.33 -5.73 13.46
C GLU A 51 9.64 -7.10 13.61
N ALA A 52 9.55 -7.62 14.84
CA ALA A 52 8.78 -8.83 15.11
C ALA A 52 7.28 -8.61 14.90
N VAL A 53 6.75 -7.40 15.14
CA VAL A 53 5.36 -7.02 14.82
C VAL A 53 5.14 -7.07 13.30
N VAL A 54 6.11 -6.63 12.48
CA VAL A 54 6.02 -6.75 11.01
C VAL A 54 5.86 -8.20 10.56
N VAL A 55 6.51 -9.16 11.23
CA VAL A 55 6.32 -10.60 10.92
C VAL A 55 4.88 -11.04 11.15
N ALA A 56 4.23 -10.60 12.22
CA ALA A 56 2.81 -10.86 12.44
C ALA A 56 1.93 -10.20 11.37
N ARG A 57 2.18 -8.92 11.04
CA ARG A 57 1.42 -8.19 10.02
C ARG A 57 1.49 -8.88 8.66
N GLN A 58 2.69 -9.27 8.24
CA GLN A 58 2.92 -9.96 6.97
C GLN A 58 2.12 -11.26 6.86
N GLN A 59 1.99 -12.02 7.96
CA GLN A 59 1.19 -13.24 7.95
C GLN A 59 -0.30 -12.95 7.70
N VAL A 60 -0.84 -11.91 8.34
CA VAL A 60 -2.24 -11.51 8.14
C VAL A 60 -2.48 -10.99 6.72
N GLU A 61 -1.56 -10.18 6.19
CA GLU A 61 -1.60 -9.69 4.81
C GLU A 61 -1.53 -10.85 3.80
N ASN A 62 -0.75 -11.89 4.11
CA ASN A 62 -0.63 -13.11 3.31
C ASN A 62 -1.79 -14.11 3.54
N GLY A 63 -2.87 -13.69 4.21
CA GLY A 63 -4.10 -14.48 4.33
C GLY A 63 -4.19 -15.40 5.55
N ALA A 64 -3.31 -15.24 6.55
CA ALA A 64 -3.52 -15.89 7.84
C ALA A 64 -4.77 -15.30 8.53
N GLN A 65 -5.70 -16.18 8.89
CA GLN A 65 -6.95 -15.82 9.58
C GLN A 65 -6.80 -15.92 11.10
N VAL A 66 -5.76 -16.61 11.58
CA VAL A 66 -5.36 -16.71 12.98
C VAL A 66 -3.83 -16.66 13.04
N ILE A 67 -3.25 -16.09 14.10
CA ILE A 67 -1.79 -16.03 14.28
C ILE A 67 -1.37 -16.96 15.43
N ASP A 68 -0.45 -17.90 15.17
CA ASP A 68 0.16 -18.74 16.22
C ASP A 68 1.35 -18.02 16.85
N VAL A 69 1.25 -17.69 18.14
CA VAL A 69 2.29 -16.96 18.88
C VAL A 69 2.92 -17.88 19.91
N ASN A 70 4.22 -18.16 19.73
CA ASN A 70 5.02 -18.97 20.65
C ASN A 70 6.31 -18.26 21.04
N MET A 71 6.57 -18.19 22.35
CA MET A 71 7.75 -17.54 22.94
C MET A 71 8.62 -18.51 23.75
N ASP A 72 8.55 -19.81 23.45
CA ASP A 72 9.33 -20.81 24.18
C ASP A 72 10.79 -20.83 23.68
N GLU A 73 11.71 -20.45 24.55
CA GLU A 73 13.15 -20.58 24.32
C GLU A 73 13.88 -20.64 25.67
N GLY A 74 14.90 -21.48 25.80
CA GLY A 74 15.55 -21.76 27.08
C GLY A 74 16.26 -20.55 27.70
N LEU A 75 16.61 -19.55 26.87
CA LEU A 75 17.27 -18.31 27.29
C LEU A 75 16.33 -17.11 27.44
N LEU A 76 15.03 -17.28 27.16
CA LEU A 76 14.04 -16.21 27.17
C LEU A 76 13.17 -16.28 28.44
N ASP A 77 12.81 -15.13 29.00
CA ASP A 77 11.66 -15.04 29.91
C ASP A 77 10.38 -15.11 29.09
N SER A 78 9.95 -16.33 28.78
CA SER A 78 8.81 -16.61 27.88
C SER A 78 7.51 -15.97 28.35
N GLU A 79 7.27 -15.86 29.67
CA GLU A 79 6.05 -15.26 30.21
C GLU A 79 6.02 -13.76 29.93
N LYS A 80 7.12 -13.07 30.24
CA LYS A 80 7.26 -11.65 29.95
C LYS A 80 7.22 -11.37 28.45
N ALA A 81 7.96 -12.14 27.64
CA ALA A 81 8.03 -11.95 26.20
C ALA A 81 6.66 -12.15 25.53
N MET A 82 5.87 -13.11 25.99
CA MET A 82 4.50 -13.33 25.52
C MET A 82 3.62 -12.10 25.80
N VAL A 83 3.65 -11.58 27.03
CA VAL A 83 2.87 -10.40 27.42
C VAL A 83 3.28 -9.16 26.62
N ASP A 84 4.59 -8.88 26.56
CA ASP A 84 5.12 -7.72 25.86
C ASP A 84 4.74 -7.74 24.37
N TYR A 85 4.91 -8.90 23.71
CA TYR A 85 4.61 -9.04 22.29
C TYR A 85 3.11 -8.98 21.99
N LEU A 86 2.26 -9.67 22.78
CA LEU A 86 0.81 -9.64 22.57
C LEU A 86 0.23 -8.23 22.76
N ASN A 87 0.74 -7.47 23.73
CA ASN A 87 0.32 -6.07 23.91
C ASN A 87 0.72 -5.19 22.73
N LEU A 88 1.87 -5.43 22.11
CA LEU A 88 2.34 -4.68 20.94
C LEU A 88 1.48 -4.97 19.71
N ILE A 89 1.26 -6.25 19.38
CA ILE A 89 0.44 -6.59 18.19
C ILE A 89 -1.04 -6.20 18.37
N ALA A 90 -1.51 -6.10 19.62
CA ALA A 90 -2.86 -5.60 19.94
C ALA A 90 -3.04 -4.09 19.70
N ALA A 91 -1.94 -3.33 19.54
CA ALA A 91 -1.95 -1.92 19.21
C ALA A 91 -1.87 -1.66 17.69
N GLU A 92 -1.59 -2.68 16.88
CA GLU A 92 -1.47 -2.60 15.42
C GLU A 92 -2.79 -3.05 14.76
N PRO A 93 -3.60 -2.15 14.17
CA PRO A 93 -4.95 -2.47 13.70
C PRO A 93 -5.02 -3.63 12.69
N ASP A 94 -4.03 -3.73 11.79
CA ASP A 94 -4.00 -4.75 10.75
C ASP A 94 -3.80 -6.17 11.31
N ILE A 95 -3.14 -6.28 12.47
CA ILE A 95 -2.95 -7.53 13.20
C ILE A 95 -4.09 -7.77 14.18
N ALA A 96 -4.44 -6.75 14.97
CA ALA A 96 -5.42 -6.85 16.04
C ALA A 96 -6.81 -7.26 15.55
N ARG A 97 -7.12 -7.10 14.26
CA ARG A 97 -8.38 -7.58 13.67
C ARG A 97 -8.55 -9.11 13.69
N VAL A 98 -7.47 -9.91 13.60
CA VAL A 98 -7.57 -11.39 13.58
C VAL A 98 -7.37 -12.01 14.97
N PRO A 99 -7.96 -13.19 15.27
CA PRO A 99 -7.71 -13.92 16.50
C PRO A 99 -6.26 -14.41 16.65
N VAL A 100 -5.84 -14.62 17.91
CA VAL A 100 -4.52 -15.17 18.25
C VAL A 100 -4.67 -16.58 18.83
N MET A 101 -3.82 -17.49 18.36
CA MET A 101 -3.56 -18.80 18.95
C MET A 101 -2.32 -18.68 19.85
N VAL A 102 -2.50 -18.80 21.17
CA VAL A 102 -1.41 -18.69 22.15
C VAL A 102 -0.79 -20.06 22.34
N ASP A 103 0.50 -20.18 22.02
CA ASP A 103 1.26 -21.43 22.07
C ASP A 103 2.40 -21.40 23.09
N SER A 104 2.44 -22.42 23.95
CA SER A 104 3.57 -22.69 24.85
C SER A 104 3.48 -24.08 25.49
N SER A 105 4.64 -24.66 25.80
CA SER A 105 4.78 -25.86 26.62
C SER A 105 4.51 -25.63 28.12
N LYS A 106 4.46 -24.37 28.57
CA LYS A 106 4.23 -23.97 29.97
C LYS A 106 2.87 -23.29 30.14
N TRP A 107 2.04 -23.86 31.02
CA TRP A 107 0.72 -23.30 31.31
C TRP A 107 0.75 -21.85 31.80
N SER A 108 1.77 -21.45 32.59
CA SER A 108 1.87 -20.08 33.10
C SER A 108 2.00 -19.04 31.98
N VAL A 109 2.71 -19.39 30.89
CA VAL A 109 2.88 -18.53 29.71
C VAL A 109 1.58 -18.43 28.92
N ILE A 110 0.89 -19.56 28.71
CA ILE A 110 -0.44 -19.57 28.07
C ILE A 110 -1.41 -18.67 28.85
N GLU A 111 -1.47 -18.84 30.17
CA GLU A 111 -2.37 -18.05 31.00
C GLU A 111 -2.02 -16.56 31.03
N ALA A 112 -0.73 -16.21 30.98
CA ALA A 112 -0.30 -14.82 30.84
C ALA A 112 -0.74 -14.24 29.49
N GLY A 113 -0.57 -14.99 28.39
CA GLY A 113 -0.99 -14.55 27.06
C GLY A 113 -2.51 -14.38 26.92
N LEU A 114 -3.30 -15.29 27.49
CA LEU A 114 -4.77 -15.19 27.49
C LEU A 114 -5.28 -13.92 28.18
N LYS A 115 -4.57 -13.41 29.19
CA LYS A 115 -4.92 -12.15 29.88
C LYS A 115 -4.72 -10.90 29.00
N CYS A 116 -3.94 -11.01 27.93
CA CYS A 116 -3.64 -9.92 27.00
C CYS A 116 -4.58 -9.86 25.79
N LEU A 117 -5.34 -10.93 25.51
CA LEU A 117 -6.17 -10.99 24.30
C LEU A 117 -7.38 -10.06 24.40
N GLN A 118 -7.63 -9.28 23.34
CA GLN A 118 -8.77 -8.37 23.24
C GLN A 118 -10.09 -9.08 22.89
N GLY A 119 -10.01 -10.30 22.34
CA GLY A 119 -11.13 -11.09 21.85
C GLY A 119 -10.99 -12.58 22.15
N LYS A 120 -11.83 -13.41 21.51
CA LYS A 120 -11.80 -14.87 21.71
C LYS A 120 -10.69 -15.52 20.87
N GLY A 121 -9.58 -15.87 21.53
CA GLY A 121 -8.46 -16.60 20.94
C GLY A 121 -8.54 -18.13 21.07
N ILE A 122 -7.43 -18.79 20.75
CA ILE A 122 -7.25 -20.25 20.81
C ILE A 122 -6.06 -20.58 21.73
N VAL A 123 -6.17 -21.64 22.53
CA VAL A 123 -5.05 -22.20 23.29
C VAL A 123 -4.44 -23.37 22.54
N ASN A 124 -3.15 -23.30 22.23
CA ASN A 124 -2.37 -24.37 21.63
C ASN A 124 -1.25 -24.83 22.60
N SER A 125 -1.29 -25.99 23.20
CA SER A 125 -2.41 -26.93 23.29
C SER A 125 -2.48 -27.46 24.73
N ILE A 126 -3.53 -28.21 25.04
CA ILE A 126 -3.61 -29.03 26.24
C ILE A 126 -3.61 -30.52 25.85
N SER A 127 -3.18 -31.39 26.77
CA SER A 127 -3.11 -32.83 26.55
C SER A 127 -3.25 -33.60 27.85
N MET A 128 -3.42 -34.93 27.77
CA MET A 128 -3.54 -35.81 28.93
C MET A 128 -2.19 -36.37 29.39
N LYS A 129 -1.06 -35.83 28.90
CA LYS A 129 0.30 -36.30 29.23
C LYS A 129 0.61 -36.28 30.74
N GLU A 130 0.02 -35.32 31.47
CA GLU A 130 0.14 -35.15 32.93
C GLU A 130 -1.04 -35.76 33.70
N GLY A 131 -1.90 -36.52 33.02
CA GLY A 131 -3.11 -37.13 33.55
C GLY A 131 -4.38 -36.29 33.36
N GLU A 132 -5.53 -36.94 33.55
CA GLU A 132 -6.85 -36.32 33.34
C GLU A 132 -7.14 -35.14 34.26
N GLU A 133 -6.66 -35.17 35.51
CA GLU A 133 -6.94 -34.12 36.49
C GLU A 133 -6.38 -32.77 36.04
N GLU A 134 -5.13 -32.77 35.58
CA GLU A 134 -4.46 -31.57 35.08
C GLU A 134 -5.05 -31.10 33.75
N PHE A 135 -5.34 -32.04 32.83
CA PHE A 135 -6.05 -31.74 31.58
C PHE A 135 -7.39 -31.03 31.83
N LEU A 136 -8.20 -31.54 32.77
CA LEU A 136 -9.48 -30.93 33.14
C LEU A 136 -9.30 -29.61 33.89
N ARG A 137 -8.24 -29.44 34.69
CA ARG A 137 -7.92 -28.17 35.35
C ARG A 137 -7.63 -27.09 34.31
N GLN A 138 -6.75 -27.38 33.35
CA GLN A 138 -6.40 -26.48 32.25
C GLN A 138 -7.63 -26.17 31.39
N ALA A 139 -8.40 -27.17 30.99
CA ALA A 139 -9.61 -26.98 30.18
C ALA A 139 -10.67 -26.09 30.88
N ARG A 140 -10.86 -26.22 32.19
CA ARG A 140 -11.74 -25.30 32.96
C ARG A 140 -11.25 -23.85 32.89
N LEU A 141 -9.94 -23.64 32.92
CA LEU A 141 -9.36 -22.30 32.79
C LEU A 141 -9.52 -21.76 31.37
N VAL A 142 -9.23 -22.56 30.32
CA VAL A 142 -9.48 -22.16 28.93
C VAL A 142 -10.93 -21.70 28.75
N ARG A 143 -11.89 -22.50 29.24
CA ARG A 143 -13.32 -22.16 29.20
C ARG A 143 -13.64 -20.88 29.98
N ARG A 144 -13.00 -20.66 31.12
CA ARG A 144 -13.18 -19.45 31.95
C ARG A 144 -12.69 -18.19 31.24
N TYR A 145 -11.59 -18.27 30.50
CA TYR A 145 -11.08 -17.18 29.64
C TYR A 145 -11.89 -17.03 28.35
N GLY A 146 -12.78 -17.97 28.03
CA GLY A 146 -13.65 -17.93 26.85
C GLY A 146 -12.95 -18.32 25.56
N ALA A 147 -11.77 -18.93 25.61
CA ALA A 147 -11.00 -19.33 24.43
C ALA A 147 -11.42 -20.70 23.87
N ALA A 148 -11.15 -20.94 22.59
CA ALA A 148 -11.17 -22.28 22.00
C ALA A 148 -9.89 -23.05 22.36
N VAL A 149 -9.86 -24.37 22.13
CA VAL A 149 -8.77 -25.22 22.60
C VAL A 149 -8.30 -26.21 21.55
N VAL A 150 -6.98 -26.26 21.32
CA VAL A 150 -6.32 -27.35 20.62
C VAL A 150 -6.02 -28.46 21.62
N VAL A 151 -6.46 -29.67 21.30
CA VAL A 151 -6.25 -30.89 22.07
C VAL A 151 -5.29 -31.79 21.31
N MET A 152 -4.05 -31.85 21.80
CA MET A 152 -3.02 -32.69 21.21
C MET A 152 -3.23 -34.16 21.59
N ALA A 153 -3.08 -35.07 20.63
CA ALA A 153 -3.21 -36.52 20.83
C ALA A 153 -2.01 -37.11 21.58
N PHE A 154 -1.88 -36.72 22.85
CA PHE A 154 -0.81 -37.13 23.76
C PHE A 154 -1.44 -37.46 25.13
N ASP A 155 -1.30 -38.71 25.55
CA ASP A 155 -1.76 -39.23 26.84
C ASP A 155 -0.60 -39.66 27.74
N GLU A 156 -0.91 -40.27 28.87
CA GLU A 156 0.06 -40.72 29.88
C GLU A 156 1.05 -41.77 29.36
N VAL A 157 0.76 -42.41 28.23
CA VAL A 157 1.58 -43.46 27.60
C VAL A 157 2.49 -42.89 26.51
N GLY A 158 2.09 -41.79 25.86
CA GLY A 158 2.89 -41.17 24.80
C GLY A 158 2.06 -40.43 23.75
N GLN A 159 2.75 -39.93 22.72
CA GLN A 159 2.09 -39.36 21.55
C GLN A 159 1.50 -40.47 20.67
N ALA A 160 0.31 -40.23 20.10
CA ALA A 160 -0.34 -41.16 19.20
C ALA A 160 0.26 -41.12 17.79
N ASP A 161 0.85 -42.24 17.37
CA ASP A 161 1.47 -42.48 16.07
C ASP A 161 0.59 -43.29 15.11
N THR A 162 -0.22 -44.24 15.59
CA THR A 162 -1.17 -44.99 14.76
C THR A 162 -2.57 -44.37 14.69
N ILE A 163 -3.36 -44.72 13.68
CA ILE A 163 -4.76 -44.27 13.50
C ILE A 163 -5.58 -44.54 14.76
N GLU A 164 -5.52 -45.78 15.28
CA GLU A 164 -6.32 -46.21 16.43
C GLU A 164 -6.00 -45.35 17.65
N ARG A 165 -4.70 -45.16 17.93
CA ARG A 165 -4.26 -44.32 19.05
C ARG A 165 -4.70 -42.88 18.89
N LYS A 166 -4.57 -42.31 17.69
CA LYS A 166 -4.98 -40.91 17.41
C LYS A 166 -6.47 -40.74 17.69
N VAL A 167 -7.30 -41.67 17.19
CA VAL A 167 -8.75 -41.63 17.37
C VAL A 167 -9.15 -41.87 18.82
N ASP A 168 -8.52 -42.83 19.51
CA ASP A 168 -8.86 -43.19 20.89
C ASP A 168 -8.56 -42.05 21.87
N ILE A 169 -7.37 -41.44 21.77
CA ILE A 169 -6.97 -40.33 22.65
C ILE A 169 -7.88 -39.12 22.43
N CYS A 170 -8.13 -38.72 21.18
CA CYS A 170 -9.02 -37.60 20.88
C CYS A 170 -10.47 -37.88 21.31
N SER A 171 -10.95 -39.13 21.16
CA SER A 171 -12.29 -39.53 21.62
C SER A 171 -12.42 -39.47 23.14
N ARG A 172 -11.41 -39.95 23.88
CA ARG A 172 -11.36 -39.85 25.35
C ARG A 172 -11.36 -38.39 25.79
N ALA A 173 -10.51 -37.55 25.19
CA ALA A 173 -10.44 -36.14 25.50
C ALA A 173 -11.77 -35.42 25.23
N TYR A 174 -12.44 -35.71 24.12
CA TYR A 174 -13.75 -35.14 23.79
C TYR A 174 -14.82 -35.48 24.84
N GLN A 175 -14.88 -36.75 25.27
CA GLN A 175 -15.82 -37.18 26.32
C GLN A 175 -15.55 -36.44 27.63
N LEU A 176 -14.29 -36.36 28.06
CA LEU A 176 -13.91 -35.63 29.27
C LEU A 176 -14.32 -34.15 29.20
N LEU A 177 -14.03 -33.47 28.09
CA LEU A 177 -14.32 -32.05 27.90
C LEU A 177 -15.83 -31.78 27.84
N THR A 178 -16.58 -32.58 27.09
CA THR A 178 -18.01 -32.30 26.86
C THR A 178 -18.91 -32.80 28.00
N GLU A 179 -18.62 -33.96 28.59
CA GLU A 179 -19.48 -34.58 29.61
C GLU A 179 -19.17 -34.08 31.04
N GLN A 180 -17.90 -33.87 31.39
CA GLN A 180 -17.55 -33.49 32.77
C GLN A 180 -17.54 -31.98 33.02
N ILE A 181 -17.13 -31.19 32.03
CA ILE A 181 -17.00 -29.73 32.18
C ILE A 181 -17.88 -28.92 31.23
N GLY A 182 -18.63 -29.57 30.35
CA GLY A 182 -19.55 -28.90 29.42
C GLY A 182 -18.86 -27.94 28.46
N PHE A 183 -17.67 -28.30 27.99
CA PHE A 183 -16.95 -27.51 26.98
C PHE A 183 -17.71 -27.54 25.65
N PRO A 184 -17.90 -26.40 24.95
CA PRO A 184 -18.60 -26.38 23.67
C PRO A 184 -17.87 -27.25 22.65
N PRO A 185 -18.53 -28.24 22.01
CA PRO A 185 -17.87 -29.14 21.08
C PRO A 185 -17.33 -28.45 19.83
N GLU A 186 -17.95 -27.33 19.42
CA GLU A 186 -17.46 -26.49 18.33
C GLU A 186 -16.11 -25.81 18.63
N ASP A 187 -15.83 -25.50 19.90
CA ASP A 187 -14.59 -24.85 20.32
C ASP A 187 -13.44 -25.84 20.59
N ILE A 188 -13.62 -27.13 20.25
CA ILE A 188 -12.60 -28.18 20.35
C ILE A 188 -11.95 -28.37 18.99
N ILE A 189 -10.63 -28.21 18.95
CA ILE A 189 -9.78 -28.46 17.78
C ILE A 189 -8.88 -29.65 18.11
N PHE A 190 -8.95 -30.74 17.37
CA PHE A 190 -8.05 -31.87 17.56
C PHE A 190 -6.74 -31.63 16.81
N ASP A 191 -5.61 -31.91 17.46
CA ASP A 191 -4.32 -32.12 16.79
C ASP A 191 -3.93 -33.61 16.93
N PRO A 192 -4.20 -34.42 15.90
CA PRO A 192 -3.82 -35.84 15.87
C PRO A 192 -2.31 -36.11 15.77
N ASN A 193 -1.44 -35.10 15.92
CA ASN A 193 0.01 -35.12 15.69
C ASN A 193 0.40 -35.37 14.22
N VAL A 194 0.93 -34.33 13.57
CA VAL A 194 1.60 -34.45 12.27
C VAL A 194 3.07 -34.84 12.50
N PHE A 195 3.47 -36.01 11.99
CA PHE A 195 4.85 -36.50 12.06
C PHE A 195 5.56 -36.43 10.71
N ALA A 196 6.89 -36.44 10.77
CA ALA A 196 7.75 -36.38 9.59
C ALA A 196 7.72 -37.70 8.80
N ILE A 197 7.56 -37.59 7.49
CA ILE A 197 7.65 -38.71 6.54
C ILE A 197 8.96 -38.65 5.74
N ALA A 198 9.24 -39.69 4.96
CA ALA A 198 10.48 -39.81 4.17
C ALA A 198 11.75 -39.60 5.01
N THR A 199 11.74 -40.12 6.24
CA THR A 199 12.89 -40.10 7.16
C THR A 199 13.94 -41.18 6.83
N GLY A 200 13.58 -42.15 5.97
CA GLY A 200 14.37 -43.35 5.71
C GLY A 200 14.11 -44.49 6.68
N ILE A 201 13.17 -44.34 7.62
CA ILE A 201 12.72 -45.37 8.56
C ILE A 201 11.37 -45.90 8.07
N GLU A 202 11.26 -47.21 7.87
CA GLU A 202 10.08 -47.84 7.25
C GLU A 202 8.80 -47.61 8.05
N GLU A 203 8.91 -47.65 9.38
CA GLU A 203 7.82 -47.40 10.32
C GLU A 203 7.24 -45.97 10.20
N HIS A 204 8.01 -45.01 9.67
CA HIS A 204 7.56 -43.62 9.53
C HIS A 204 6.85 -43.34 8.20
N ASN A 205 6.91 -44.27 7.24
CA ASN A 205 6.35 -44.07 5.90
C ASN A 205 4.82 -43.85 5.95
N ASN A 206 4.14 -44.45 6.92
CA ASN A 206 2.68 -44.41 7.00
C ASN A 206 2.13 -43.20 7.78
N TYR A 207 2.97 -42.39 8.44
CA TYR A 207 2.50 -41.36 9.37
C TYR A 207 1.56 -40.31 8.75
N ALA A 208 1.78 -39.93 7.49
CA ALA A 208 0.87 -39.00 6.80
C ALA A 208 -0.49 -39.66 6.48
N VAL A 209 -0.49 -40.93 6.06
CA VAL A 209 -1.71 -41.72 5.86
C VAL A 209 -2.47 -41.88 7.17
N ASP A 210 -1.77 -42.21 8.25
CA ASP A 210 -2.37 -42.38 9.57
C ASP A 210 -3.04 -41.10 10.07
N PHE A 211 -2.43 -39.93 9.81
CA PHE A 211 -3.06 -38.64 10.10
C PHE A 211 -4.31 -38.40 9.25
N ILE A 212 -4.26 -38.65 7.93
CA ILE A 212 -5.37 -38.42 7.00
C ILE A 212 -6.56 -39.34 7.34
N GLU A 213 -6.32 -40.60 7.65
CA GLU A 213 -7.37 -41.55 8.04
C GLU A 213 -7.94 -41.23 9.42
N ALA A 214 -7.10 -40.89 10.41
CA ALA A 214 -7.57 -40.43 11.71
C ALA A 214 -8.42 -39.15 11.58
N THR A 215 -8.02 -38.23 10.70
CA THR A 215 -8.79 -37.01 10.39
C THR A 215 -10.19 -37.36 9.90
N ARG A 216 -10.28 -38.29 8.94
CA ARG A 216 -11.57 -38.76 8.39
C ARG A 216 -12.46 -39.36 9.47
N GLU A 217 -11.90 -40.19 10.35
CA GLU A 217 -12.67 -40.84 11.39
C GLU A 217 -13.10 -39.85 12.49
N LEU A 218 -12.22 -38.93 12.90
CA LEU A 218 -12.52 -37.90 13.88
C LEU A 218 -13.58 -36.94 13.38
N LYS A 219 -13.51 -36.48 12.12
CA LYS A 219 -14.51 -35.58 11.56
C LYS A 219 -15.89 -36.26 11.45
N ARG A 220 -15.91 -37.56 11.15
CA ARG A 220 -17.14 -38.36 11.13
C ARG A 220 -17.76 -38.52 12.52
N ARG A 221 -16.95 -38.75 13.56
CA ARG A 221 -17.41 -38.93 14.95
C ARG A 221 -17.81 -37.62 15.62
N PHE A 222 -17.06 -36.55 15.34
CA PHE A 222 -17.16 -35.25 16.03
C PHE A 222 -17.33 -34.11 15.01
N PRO A 223 -18.49 -34.04 14.31
CA PRO A 223 -18.67 -33.13 13.17
C PRO A 223 -18.63 -31.64 13.52
N TYR A 224 -18.87 -31.29 14.79
CA TYR A 224 -18.78 -29.91 15.27
C TYR A 224 -17.35 -29.48 15.58
N SER A 225 -16.45 -30.43 15.88
CA SER A 225 -15.07 -30.14 16.23
C SER A 225 -14.22 -29.96 14.98
N HIS A 226 -13.11 -29.26 15.15
CA HIS A 226 -12.14 -28.95 14.10
C HIS A 226 -10.94 -29.88 14.18
N ILE A 227 -10.15 -29.93 13.10
CA ILE A 227 -8.92 -30.72 13.03
C ILE A 227 -7.81 -29.81 12.50
N SER A 228 -6.72 -29.74 13.25
CA SER A 228 -5.54 -28.93 12.95
C SER A 228 -4.25 -29.72 13.10
N GLY A 229 -3.14 -29.13 12.68
CA GLY A 229 -1.80 -29.67 12.86
C GLY A 229 -0.73 -28.77 12.28
N GLY A 230 0.49 -28.89 12.81
CA GLY A 230 1.68 -28.24 12.28
C GLY A 230 2.13 -28.87 10.96
N VAL A 231 1.72 -28.30 9.83
CA VAL A 231 1.99 -28.87 8.50
C VAL A 231 3.49 -28.94 8.21
N SER A 232 4.25 -27.97 8.70
CA SER A 232 5.71 -27.95 8.57
C SER A 232 6.42 -29.23 9.08
N ASN A 233 5.81 -29.95 10.03
CA ASN A 233 6.36 -31.19 10.60
C ASN A 233 6.39 -32.34 9.59
N VAL A 234 5.43 -32.43 8.67
CA VAL A 234 5.35 -33.55 7.69
C VAL A 234 6.60 -33.59 6.80
N SER A 235 7.16 -32.42 6.51
CA SER A 235 8.29 -32.23 5.60
C SER A 235 9.67 -32.13 6.28
N PHE A 236 9.76 -32.41 7.58
CA PHE A 236 10.95 -32.13 8.40
C PHE A 236 12.24 -32.74 7.82
N SER A 237 12.15 -33.92 7.21
CA SER A 237 13.25 -34.65 6.57
C SER A 237 13.93 -33.88 5.42
N PHE A 238 13.27 -32.87 4.85
CA PHE A 238 13.76 -32.07 3.72
C PHE A 238 14.15 -30.63 4.09
N ARG A 239 14.46 -30.35 5.36
CA ARG A 239 14.97 -29.04 5.80
C ARG A 239 16.13 -28.55 4.90
N GLY A 240 16.01 -27.33 4.39
CA GLY A 240 16.97 -26.73 3.45
C GLY A 240 16.66 -26.97 1.97
N ASN A 241 15.57 -27.68 1.65
CA ASN A 241 15.04 -27.82 0.30
C ASN A 241 13.58 -27.34 0.24
N GLU A 242 13.39 -26.02 0.21
CA GLU A 242 12.07 -25.40 0.35
C GLU A 242 11.09 -25.80 -0.76
N ILE A 243 11.57 -25.99 -1.99
CA ILE A 243 10.71 -26.41 -3.12
C ILE A 243 10.07 -27.77 -2.83
N VAL A 244 10.86 -28.74 -2.37
CA VAL A 244 10.35 -30.07 -2.03
C VAL A 244 9.46 -30.01 -0.79
N ARG A 245 9.82 -29.20 0.22
CA ARG A 245 8.99 -29.04 1.43
C ARG A 245 7.60 -28.47 1.10
N GLN A 246 7.54 -27.42 0.30
CA GLN A 246 6.30 -26.79 -0.14
C GLN A 246 5.44 -27.77 -0.95
N ALA A 247 6.06 -28.56 -1.84
CA ALA A 247 5.34 -29.60 -2.57
C ALA A 247 4.71 -30.65 -1.63
N ILE A 248 5.46 -31.11 -0.61
CA ILE A 248 4.94 -32.04 0.42
C ILE A 248 3.78 -31.39 1.19
N HIS A 249 3.90 -30.13 1.60
CA HIS A 249 2.84 -29.42 2.32
C HIS A 249 1.55 -29.36 1.52
N VAL A 250 1.64 -28.98 0.24
CA VAL A 250 0.48 -28.80 -0.64
C VAL A 250 -0.21 -30.13 -0.93
N VAL A 251 0.55 -31.18 -1.23
CA VAL A 251 -0.02 -32.52 -1.44
C VAL A 251 -0.64 -33.06 -0.16
N PHE A 252 0.02 -32.92 0.99
CA PHE A 252 -0.53 -33.31 2.28
C PHE A 252 -1.84 -32.59 2.59
N LEU A 253 -1.86 -31.26 2.49
CA LEU A 253 -3.05 -30.44 2.72
C LEU A 253 -4.18 -30.81 1.75
N TYR A 254 -3.90 -31.02 0.47
CA TYR A 254 -4.90 -31.41 -0.52
C TYR A 254 -5.65 -32.69 -0.11
N HIS A 255 -4.94 -33.70 0.40
CA HIS A 255 -5.56 -34.93 0.87
C HIS A 255 -6.18 -34.82 2.26
N ALA A 256 -5.53 -34.12 3.19
CA ALA A 256 -6.02 -33.93 4.56
C ALA A 256 -7.30 -33.09 4.60
N ILE A 257 -7.39 -32.02 3.80
CA ILE A 257 -8.59 -31.19 3.68
C ILE A 257 -9.77 -32.01 3.16
N ARG A 258 -9.54 -32.83 2.12
CA ARG A 258 -10.56 -33.76 1.60
C ARG A 258 -10.99 -34.81 2.62
N ALA A 259 -10.12 -35.17 3.56
CA ALA A 259 -10.45 -36.06 4.66
C ALA A 259 -11.19 -35.36 5.81
N GLY A 260 -11.20 -34.03 5.86
CA GLY A 260 -11.95 -33.24 6.86
C GLY A 260 -11.09 -32.33 7.74
N MET A 261 -9.81 -32.15 7.44
CA MET A 261 -8.96 -31.14 8.08
C MET A 261 -9.43 -29.75 7.65
N ASP A 262 -9.77 -28.89 8.61
CA ASP A 262 -10.40 -27.60 8.36
C ASP A 262 -9.63 -26.41 8.97
N MET A 263 -8.50 -26.68 9.62
CA MET A 263 -7.56 -25.69 10.14
C MET A 263 -6.13 -26.22 9.98
N GLY A 264 -5.12 -25.34 9.83
CA GLY A 264 -3.73 -25.80 9.88
C GLY A 264 -2.73 -24.68 10.13
N ILE A 265 -1.65 -25.03 10.84
CA ILE A 265 -0.53 -24.14 11.11
C ILE A 265 0.43 -24.23 9.93
N VAL A 266 0.48 -23.16 9.13
CA VAL A 266 1.14 -23.09 7.83
C VAL A 266 1.82 -21.74 7.61
N ASN A 267 2.78 -21.70 6.68
CA ASN A 267 3.23 -20.44 6.10
C ASN A 267 2.26 -20.00 4.99
N ALA A 268 1.28 -19.17 5.35
CA ALA A 268 0.18 -18.77 4.46
C ALA A 268 0.62 -18.18 3.10
N GLY A 269 1.80 -17.53 3.04
CA GLY A 269 2.31 -16.90 1.81
C GLY A 269 3.15 -17.80 0.89
N ALA A 270 3.45 -19.05 1.29
CA ALA A 270 4.45 -19.90 0.64
C ALA A 270 3.91 -21.24 0.09
N LEU A 271 2.59 -21.41 0.01
CA LEU A 271 1.99 -22.64 -0.54
C LEU A 271 1.69 -22.48 -2.04
N PRO A 272 2.39 -23.22 -2.94
CA PRO A 272 2.04 -23.26 -4.36
C PRO A 272 0.68 -23.93 -4.60
N LEU A 273 0.06 -23.71 -5.77
CA LEU A 273 -1.15 -24.46 -6.12
C LEU A 273 -0.78 -25.92 -6.46
N TYR A 274 -1.62 -26.86 -6.06
CA TYR A 274 -1.39 -28.29 -6.28
C TYR A 274 -1.22 -28.64 -7.78
N ASP A 275 -1.91 -27.92 -8.67
CA ASP A 275 -1.81 -28.10 -10.13
C ASP A 275 -0.62 -27.38 -10.77
N ASP A 276 0.01 -26.45 -10.06
CA ASP A 276 1.23 -25.74 -10.52
C ASP A 276 2.51 -26.54 -10.20
N LEU A 277 2.40 -27.62 -9.42
CA LEU A 277 3.53 -28.51 -9.14
C LEU A 277 3.95 -29.24 -10.41
N ASP A 278 5.26 -29.27 -10.67
CA ASP A 278 5.85 -30.11 -11.72
C ASP A 278 5.33 -31.55 -11.60
N SER A 279 4.94 -32.15 -12.73
CA SER A 279 4.25 -33.43 -12.71
C SER A 279 5.08 -34.59 -12.14
N ASP A 280 6.41 -34.60 -12.38
CA ASP A 280 7.33 -35.63 -11.83
C ASP A 280 7.51 -35.41 -10.32
N LEU A 281 7.65 -34.16 -9.88
CA LEU A 281 7.72 -33.81 -8.46
C LEU A 281 6.42 -34.15 -7.72
N ARG A 282 5.27 -33.79 -8.28
CA ARG A 282 3.94 -34.04 -7.69
C ARG A 282 3.70 -35.53 -7.50
N GLU A 283 3.94 -36.34 -8.52
CA GLU A 283 3.76 -37.80 -8.45
C GLU A 283 4.62 -38.42 -7.35
N ARG A 284 5.90 -38.03 -7.25
CA ARG A 284 6.83 -38.58 -6.24
C ARG A 284 6.51 -38.11 -4.84
N VAL A 285 6.04 -36.88 -4.68
CA VAL A 285 5.57 -36.38 -3.38
C VAL A 285 4.30 -37.11 -2.95
N GLU A 286 3.35 -37.34 -3.85
CA GLU A 286 2.15 -38.13 -3.55
C GLU A 286 2.47 -39.58 -3.20
N ASP A 287 3.46 -40.21 -3.86
CA ASP A 287 3.92 -41.56 -3.53
C ASP A 287 4.37 -41.65 -2.06
N VAL A 288 5.03 -40.60 -1.57
CA VAL A 288 5.51 -40.49 -0.19
C VAL A 288 4.38 -40.13 0.78
N VAL A 289 3.57 -39.11 0.48
CA VAL A 289 2.48 -38.63 1.35
C VAL A 289 1.39 -39.68 1.54
N LEU A 290 1.04 -40.40 0.47
CA LEU A 290 0.00 -41.44 0.50
C LEU A 290 0.55 -42.85 0.72
N ASN A 291 1.87 -42.99 0.90
CA ASN A 291 2.55 -44.27 1.06
C ASN A 291 2.13 -45.29 -0.03
N ARG A 292 2.06 -44.87 -1.31
CA ARG A 292 1.51 -45.69 -2.41
C ARG A 292 2.42 -46.85 -2.79
N ARG A 293 3.70 -46.75 -2.43
CA ARG A 293 4.75 -47.68 -2.86
C ARG A 293 5.91 -47.74 -1.86
N PRO A 294 6.58 -48.91 -1.73
CA PRO A 294 7.69 -49.08 -0.77
C PRO A 294 8.93 -48.20 -1.05
N ASP A 295 9.23 -47.92 -2.32
CA ASP A 295 10.40 -47.14 -2.77
C ASP A 295 10.11 -45.64 -2.93
N GLY A 296 8.99 -45.13 -2.38
CA GLY A 296 8.56 -43.73 -2.54
C GLY A 296 9.60 -42.73 -2.03
N THR A 297 10.17 -42.98 -0.85
CA THR A 297 11.19 -42.12 -0.23
C THR A 297 12.46 -42.05 -1.09
N GLU A 298 12.93 -43.18 -1.60
CA GLU A 298 14.13 -43.27 -2.45
C GLU A 298 13.92 -42.48 -3.76
N ARG A 299 12.76 -42.65 -4.38
CA ARG A 299 12.38 -41.92 -5.60
C ARG A 299 12.30 -40.41 -5.40
N LEU A 300 11.77 -39.94 -4.26
CA LEU A 300 11.73 -38.50 -4.00
C LEU A 300 13.15 -37.94 -3.80
N LEU A 301 14.03 -38.68 -3.12
CA LEU A 301 15.43 -38.29 -2.90
C LEU A 301 16.23 -38.19 -4.20
N GLU A 302 16.02 -39.09 -5.17
CA GLU A 302 16.67 -39.04 -6.50
C GLU A 302 16.48 -37.69 -7.21
N ILE A 303 15.33 -37.05 -6.99
CA ILE A 303 14.96 -35.82 -7.69
C ILE A 303 15.15 -34.58 -6.83
N ALA A 304 15.15 -34.75 -5.50
CA ALA A 304 15.23 -33.64 -4.54
C ALA A 304 16.47 -32.76 -4.78
N ASP A 305 17.60 -33.36 -5.18
CA ASP A 305 18.83 -32.62 -5.48
C ASP A 305 18.71 -31.70 -6.72
N ARG A 306 17.83 -32.00 -7.68
CA ARG A 306 17.55 -31.12 -8.83
C ARG A 306 16.90 -29.80 -8.41
N TYR A 307 16.25 -29.79 -7.24
CA TYR A 307 15.52 -28.65 -6.70
C TYR A 307 16.27 -27.93 -5.56
N LYS A 308 17.52 -28.33 -5.25
CA LYS A 308 18.40 -27.56 -4.36
C LYS A 308 18.90 -26.32 -5.10
N GLY A 309 18.53 -25.13 -4.61
CA GLY A 309 18.80 -23.86 -5.27
C GLY A 309 20.27 -23.65 -5.68
N LYS A 310 20.52 -23.46 -6.98
CA LYS A 310 21.78 -22.92 -7.50
C LYS A 310 21.68 -21.39 -7.53
N LYS A 311 22.57 -20.71 -6.80
CA LYS A 311 22.77 -19.26 -6.92
C LYS A 311 23.41 -18.94 -8.27
N GLY A 312 22.73 -18.12 -9.08
CA GLY A 312 23.38 -17.18 -10.00
C GLY A 312 23.82 -17.69 -11.37
N GLU A 313 22.91 -18.20 -12.20
CA GLU A 313 23.14 -18.25 -13.65
C GLU A 313 22.18 -17.31 -14.41
N LYS A 314 22.76 -16.53 -15.33
CA LYS A 314 22.04 -15.67 -16.27
C LYS A 314 21.13 -16.54 -17.16
N ARG A 315 19.83 -16.24 -17.17
CA ARG A 315 18.87 -16.78 -18.15
C ARG A 315 19.35 -16.42 -19.56
N VAL A 316 19.73 -17.42 -20.34
CA VAL A 316 19.62 -17.37 -21.79
C VAL A 316 18.12 -17.33 -22.09
N GLU A 317 17.65 -16.42 -22.94
CA GLU A 317 16.24 -16.34 -23.32
C GLU A 317 15.77 -17.70 -23.88
N ASP A 318 14.89 -18.36 -23.14
CA ASP A 318 14.22 -19.57 -23.59
C ASP A 318 13.17 -19.18 -24.64
N LEU A 319 13.52 -19.37 -25.91
CA LEU A 319 12.62 -19.09 -27.04
C LEU A 319 11.60 -20.21 -27.30
N ALA A 320 11.49 -21.23 -26.44
CA ALA A 320 10.54 -22.33 -26.62
C ALA A 320 9.07 -21.88 -26.75
N TRP A 321 8.71 -20.72 -26.19
CA TRP A 321 7.37 -20.15 -26.36
C TRP A 321 7.06 -19.74 -27.80
N ARG A 322 8.07 -19.48 -28.65
CA ARG A 322 7.89 -19.12 -30.07
C ARG A 322 7.37 -20.29 -30.91
N GLU A 323 7.53 -21.53 -30.46
CA GLU A 323 7.02 -22.71 -31.16
C GLU A 323 5.51 -22.95 -30.92
N ARG A 324 4.89 -22.18 -30.01
CA ARG A 324 3.46 -22.30 -29.68
C ARG A 324 2.57 -21.69 -30.77
N PRO A 325 1.27 -22.04 -30.83
CA PRO A 325 0.30 -21.39 -31.69
C PRO A 325 0.25 -19.86 -31.49
N VAL A 326 -0.08 -19.10 -32.54
CA VAL A 326 -0.01 -17.62 -32.51
C VAL A 326 -0.84 -17.00 -31.39
N ARG A 327 -2.00 -17.57 -31.08
CA ARG A 327 -2.84 -17.15 -29.95
C ARG A 327 -2.12 -17.24 -28.61
N ASP A 328 -1.39 -18.32 -28.38
CA ASP A 328 -0.64 -18.52 -27.12
C ASP A 328 0.61 -17.65 -27.07
N ARG A 329 1.22 -17.36 -28.23
CA ARG A 329 2.35 -16.42 -28.33
C ARG A 329 1.92 -14.99 -28.02
N LEU A 330 0.76 -14.55 -28.51
CA LEU A 330 0.19 -13.25 -28.19
C LEU A 330 -0.14 -13.12 -26.70
N SER A 331 -0.80 -14.13 -26.12
CA SER A 331 -1.07 -14.16 -24.67
C SER A 331 0.21 -14.12 -23.84
N HIS A 332 1.22 -14.91 -24.21
CA HIS A 332 2.53 -14.92 -23.54
C HIS A 332 3.24 -13.57 -23.65
N SER A 333 3.24 -12.97 -24.84
CA SER A 333 3.86 -11.66 -25.08
C SER A 333 3.19 -10.56 -24.26
N LEU A 334 1.86 -10.60 -24.12
CA LEU A 334 1.12 -9.67 -23.26
C LEU A 334 1.48 -9.86 -21.79
N VAL A 335 1.35 -11.07 -21.25
CA VAL A 335 1.61 -11.37 -19.82
C VAL A 335 3.05 -11.05 -19.40
N HIS A 336 4.02 -11.25 -20.30
CA HIS A 336 5.44 -10.97 -20.02
C HIS A 336 5.91 -9.61 -20.52
N GLY A 337 5.05 -8.79 -21.15
CA GLY A 337 5.41 -7.46 -21.64
C GLY A 337 6.45 -7.43 -22.77
N ILE A 338 6.48 -8.48 -23.60
CA ILE A 338 7.42 -8.66 -24.73
C ILE A 338 6.87 -7.97 -25.99
N ASP A 339 7.53 -6.91 -26.46
CA ASP A 339 7.11 -6.17 -27.66
C ASP A 339 7.88 -6.55 -28.93
N GLN A 340 9.01 -7.24 -28.81
CA GLN A 340 9.92 -7.54 -29.94
C GLN A 340 9.24 -8.27 -31.11
N TRP A 341 8.28 -9.16 -30.82
CA TRP A 341 7.63 -10.03 -31.82
C TRP A 341 6.15 -9.68 -32.05
N ILE A 342 5.67 -8.59 -31.43
CA ILE A 342 4.23 -8.35 -31.33
C ILE A 342 3.58 -8.07 -32.69
N GLU A 343 4.25 -7.32 -33.57
CA GLU A 343 3.72 -7.02 -34.92
C GLU A 343 3.61 -8.29 -35.78
N GLU A 344 4.65 -9.13 -35.75
CA GLU A 344 4.69 -10.40 -36.47
C GLU A 344 3.59 -11.36 -36.00
N ASP A 345 3.44 -11.53 -34.69
CA ASP A 345 2.41 -12.39 -34.11
C ASP A 345 1.00 -11.81 -34.34
N THR A 346 0.84 -10.50 -34.29
CA THR A 346 -0.45 -9.84 -34.56
C THR A 346 -0.85 -10.00 -36.02
N GLU A 347 0.09 -9.89 -36.97
CA GLU A 347 -0.17 -10.14 -38.38
C GLU A 347 -0.54 -11.59 -38.65
N ALA A 348 0.19 -12.54 -38.05
CA ALA A 348 -0.13 -13.96 -38.17
C ALA A 348 -1.54 -14.27 -37.64
N ALA A 349 -1.91 -13.73 -36.48
CA ALA A 349 -3.25 -13.89 -35.93
C ALA A 349 -4.33 -13.21 -36.79
N ARG A 350 -4.02 -12.04 -37.38
CA ARG A 350 -4.91 -11.33 -38.31
C ARG A 350 -5.17 -12.16 -39.57
N ALA A 351 -4.14 -12.81 -40.11
CA ALA A 351 -4.27 -13.67 -41.28
C ALA A 351 -5.11 -14.93 -41.01
N GLU A 352 -5.09 -15.44 -39.77
CA GLU A 352 -5.91 -16.59 -39.32
C GLU A 352 -7.34 -16.18 -38.91
N SER A 353 -7.61 -14.89 -38.75
CA SER A 353 -8.90 -14.36 -38.28
C SER A 353 -9.81 -13.94 -39.42
N ALA A 354 -11.13 -14.04 -39.23
CA ALA A 354 -12.11 -13.61 -40.23
C ALA A 354 -12.19 -12.09 -40.33
N ARG A 355 -12.06 -11.40 -39.19
CA ARG A 355 -12.07 -9.94 -39.06
C ARG A 355 -10.85 -9.48 -38.26
N PRO A 356 -10.17 -8.38 -38.64
CA PRO A 356 -9.15 -7.75 -37.81
C PRO A 356 -9.56 -7.53 -36.34
N LEU A 357 -10.83 -7.21 -36.08
CA LEU A 357 -11.37 -7.07 -34.72
C LEU A 357 -11.33 -8.36 -33.90
N ASP A 358 -11.40 -9.54 -34.54
CA ASP A 358 -11.38 -10.83 -33.83
C ASP A 358 -10.04 -11.08 -33.15
N VAL A 359 -8.95 -10.46 -33.62
CA VAL A 359 -7.62 -10.53 -32.97
C VAL A 359 -7.63 -9.76 -31.65
N ILE A 360 -8.33 -8.61 -31.61
CA ILE A 360 -8.50 -7.82 -30.40
C ILE A 360 -9.41 -8.58 -29.43
N GLU A 361 -10.64 -8.88 -29.85
CA GLU A 361 -11.67 -9.52 -29.01
C GLU A 361 -11.28 -10.96 -28.59
N GLY A 362 -10.39 -11.62 -29.33
CA GLY A 362 -9.92 -12.98 -29.07
C GLY A 362 -8.59 -13.04 -28.31
N PRO A 363 -7.45 -13.30 -29.00
CA PRO A 363 -6.17 -13.57 -28.36
C PRO A 363 -5.66 -12.41 -27.49
N LEU A 364 -5.79 -11.16 -27.94
CA LEU A 364 -5.28 -10.02 -27.20
C LEU A 364 -6.07 -9.78 -25.90
N MET A 365 -7.40 -9.75 -25.98
CA MET A 365 -8.25 -9.65 -24.79
C MET A 365 -8.11 -10.86 -23.86
N SER A 366 -7.90 -12.06 -24.39
CA SER A 366 -7.60 -13.24 -23.56
C SER A 366 -6.32 -13.03 -22.73
N GLY A 367 -5.26 -12.51 -23.36
CA GLY A 367 -4.01 -12.19 -22.65
C GLY A 367 -4.18 -11.08 -21.61
N MET A 368 -4.95 -10.03 -21.92
CA MET A 368 -5.23 -8.95 -20.99
C MET A 368 -6.11 -9.36 -19.81
N ASN A 369 -7.05 -10.30 -20.01
CA ASN A 369 -7.82 -10.87 -18.91
C ASN A 369 -6.90 -11.63 -17.93
N VAL A 370 -5.93 -12.40 -18.43
CA VAL A 370 -4.93 -13.07 -17.57
C VAL A 370 -4.09 -12.04 -16.79
N VAL A 371 -3.67 -10.95 -17.44
CA VAL A 371 -2.99 -9.83 -16.75
C VAL A 371 -3.86 -9.24 -15.64
N GLY A 372 -5.15 -9.01 -15.92
CA GLY A 372 -6.13 -8.52 -14.95
C GLY A 372 -6.32 -9.47 -13.77
N ASP A 373 -6.46 -10.78 -14.03
CA ASP A 373 -6.60 -11.82 -13.00
C ASP A 373 -5.35 -11.91 -12.12
N LEU A 374 -4.17 -11.88 -12.72
CA LEU A 374 -2.89 -11.92 -11.99
C LEU A 374 -2.69 -10.65 -11.14
N PHE A 375 -3.05 -9.48 -11.66
CA PHE A 375 -2.99 -8.22 -10.92
C PHE A 375 -3.99 -8.20 -9.76
N GLY A 376 -5.24 -8.62 -10.00
CA GLY A 376 -6.27 -8.74 -8.97
C GLY A 376 -5.93 -9.77 -7.88
N ALA A 377 -5.18 -10.82 -8.22
CA ALA A 377 -4.67 -11.82 -7.28
C ALA A 377 -3.35 -11.42 -6.58
N GLY A 378 -2.81 -10.23 -6.85
CA GLY A 378 -1.52 -9.77 -6.28
C GLY A 378 -0.29 -10.53 -6.79
N LYS A 379 -0.41 -11.28 -7.90
CA LYS A 379 0.67 -12.05 -8.54
C LYS A 379 1.41 -11.27 -9.63
N MET A 380 0.83 -10.15 -10.08
CA MET A 380 1.44 -9.21 -11.00
C MET A 380 1.33 -7.80 -10.40
N PHE A 381 2.31 -6.95 -10.67
CA PHE A 381 2.36 -5.59 -10.13
C PHE A 381 2.27 -4.54 -11.22
N LEU A 382 1.98 -3.30 -10.83
CA LEU A 382 1.71 -2.21 -11.76
C LEU A 382 2.79 -2.02 -12.84
N PRO A 383 4.11 -2.11 -12.57
CA PRO A 383 5.14 -2.03 -13.62
C PRO A 383 4.94 -3.04 -14.76
N GLN A 384 4.51 -4.25 -14.42
CA GLN A 384 4.28 -5.33 -15.39
C GLN A 384 2.97 -5.10 -16.16
N VAL A 385 1.92 -4.62 -15.48
CA VAL A 385 0.64 -4.25 -16.12
C VAL A 385 0.86 -3.17 -17.16
N VAL A 386 1.63 -2.12 -16.85
CA VAL A 386 1.94 -1.04 -17.80
C VAL A 386 2.79 -1.57 -18.98
N LYS A 387 3.75 -2.47 -18.74
CA LYS A 387 4.50 -3.14 -19.82
C LYS A 387 3.59 -3.99 -20.72
N SER A 388 2.61 -4.67 -20.15
CA SER A 388 1.62 -5.47 -20.88
C SER A 388 0.72 -4.57 -21.74
N ALA A 389 0.29 -3.44 -21.19
CA ALA A 389 -0.50 -2.43 -21.89
C ALA A 389 0.21 -1.88 -23.13
N ARG A 390 1.53 -1.63 -23.02
CA ARG A 390 2.37 -1.21 -24.16
C ARG A 390 2.34 -2.25 -25.29
N VAL A 391 2.48 -3.53 -24.98
CA VAL A 391 2.40 -4.62 -25.97
C VAL A 391 1.02 -4.64 -26.63
N MET A 392 -0.05 -4.51 -25.83
CA MET A 392 -1.44 -4.41 -26.31
C MET A 392 -1.63 -3.24 -27.27
N LYS A 393 -1.19 -2.03 -26.90
CA LYS A 393 -1.33 -0.83 -27.74
C LYS A 393 -0.58 -0.97 -29.06
N LYS A 394 0.64 -1.51 -29.06
CA LYS A 394 1.40 -1.77 -30.30
C LYS A 394 0.67 -2.74 -31.23
N ALA A 395 0.10 -3.83 -30.68
CA ALA A 395 -0.70 -4.78 -31.45
C ALA A 395 -1.95 -4.11 -32.07
N VAL A 396 -2.69 -3.32 -31.29
CA VAL A 396 -3.88 -2.60 -31.76
C VAL A 396 -3.50 -1.55 -32.81
N ALA A 397 -2.41 -0.80 -32.61
CA ALA A 397 -1.91 0.18 -33.56
C ALA A 397 -1.58 -0.45 -34.91
N TYR A 398 -0.99 -1.65 -34.91
CA TYR A 398 -0.74 -2.43 -36.12
C TYR A 398 -2.05 -2.83 -36.84
N LEU A 399 -3.10 -3.16 -36.09
CA LEU A 399 -4.40 -3.57 -36.65
C LEU A 399 -5.26 -2.41 -37.16
N LEU A 400 -5.05 -1.17 -36.67
CA LEU A 400 -5.89 -0.01 -36.98
C LEU A 400 -6.17 0.19 -38.49
N PRO A 401 -5.18 0.17 -39.40
CA PRO A 401 -5.43 0.36 -40.83
C PRO A 401 -6.37 -0.71 -41.42
N TYR A 402 -6.27 -1.95 -40.93
CA TYR A 402 -7.12 -3.06 -41.37
C TYR A 402 -8.54 -2.95 -40.80
N ILE A 403 -8.66 -2.52 -39.55
CA ILE A 403 -9.94 -2.28 -38.87
C ILE A 403 -10.69 -1.14 -39.56
N GLU A 404 -10.02 -0.03 -39.90
CA GLU A 404 -10.64 1.09 -40.62
C GLU A 404 -11.13 0.69 -42.02
N ALA A 405 -10.33 -0.07 -42.76
CA ALA A 405 -10.73 -0.61 -44.06
C ALA A 405 -11.93 -1.57 -43.96
N GLU A 406 -11.99 -2.37 -42.90
CA GLU A 406 -13.14 -3.24 -42.63
C GLU A 406 -14.38 -2.45 -42.20
N LYS A 407 -14.24 -1.48 -41.30
CA LYS A 407 -15.32 -0.58 -40.85
C LYS A 407 -16.00 0.12 -42.02
N LEU A 408 -15.22 0.60 -42.99
CA LEU A 408 -15.73 1.19 -44.23
C LEU A 408 -16.52 0.19 -45.10
N ARG A 409 -16.22 -1.11 -44.99
CA ARG A 409 -16.84 -2.20 -45.76
C ARG A 409 -18.09 -2.78 -45.08
N THR A 410 -18.11 -2.91 -43.76
CA THR A 410 -19.13 -3.65 -42.99
C THR A 410 -20.00 -2.78 -42.10
N GLY A 411 -19.55 -1.57 -41.74
CA GLY A 411 -20.22 -0.68 -40.79
C GLY A 411 -20.14 -1.12 -39.31
N ASP A 412 -19.36 -2.15 -38.99
CA ASP A 412 -19.25 -2.74 -37.64
C ASP A 412 -18.13 -2.06 -36.82
N VAL A 413 -18.45 -1.49 -35.65
CA VAL A 413 -17.54 -0.58 -34.92
C VAL A 413 -16.75 -1.25 -33.79
N GLY A 414 -17.02 -2.52 -33.45
CA GLY A 414 -16.50 -3.18 -32.26
C GLY A 414 -17.16 -2.67 -30.96
N LYS A 415 -17.15 -3.46 -29.88
CA LYS A 415 -17.83 -3.10 -28.61
C LYS A 415 -16.84 -3.06 -27.44
N SER A 416 -16.56 -1.86 -26.92
CA SER A 416 -15.80 -1.67 -25.67
C SER A 416 -16.65 -2.02 -24.45
N ASN A 417 -16.02 -2.25 -23.30
CA ASN A 417 -16.71 -2.45 -22.03
C ASN A 417 -17.41 -1.16 -21.57
N GLY A 418 -16.84 0.00 -21.88
CA GLY A 418 -17.44 1.32 -21.66
C GLY A 418 -16.46 2.40 -22.07
N LYS A 419 -16.92 3.64 -22.17
CA LYS A 419 -16.09 4.81 -22.46
C LYS A 419 -15.98 5.74 -21.26
N ILE A 420 -14.78 6.17 -20.93
CA ILE A 420 -14.50 7.11 -19.85
C ILE A 420 -13.75 8.34 -20.37
N VAL A 421 -14.22 9.53 -19.99
CA VAL A 421 -13.46 10.78 -20.16
C VAL A 421 -12.70 11.06 -18.87
N MET A 422 -11.39 11.23 -18.97
CA MET A 422 -10.50 11.50 -17.83
C MET A 422 -9.82 12.86 -17.98
N ALA A 423 -9.70 13.60 -16.88
CA ALA A 423 -9.01 14.89 -16.88
C ALA A 423 -8.36 15.19 -15.52
N THR A 424 -7.18 15.81 -15.55
CA THR A 424 -6.69 16.55 -14.38
C THR A 424 -7.37 17.91 -14.38
N VAL A 425 -8.00 18.25 -13.25
CA VAL A 425 -8.90 19.41 -13.15
C VAL A 425 -8.17 20.74 -13.40
N LYS A 426 -8.97 21.77 -13.67
CA LYS A 426 -8.51 23.13 -13.95
C LYS A 426 -7.48 23.61 -12.91
N GLY A 427 -6.38 24.18 -13.42
CA GLY A 427 -5.31 24.72 -12.59
C GLY A 427 -4.36 23.70 -11.97
N ASP A 428 -4.58 22.39 -12.13
CA ASP A 428 -3.67 21.34 -11.69
C ASP A 428 -2.92 20.72 -12.89
N VAL A 429 -1.65 20.35 -12.68
CA VAL A 429 -0.70 19.96 -13.74
C VAL A 429 -0.22 18.52 -13.61
N HIS A 430 -0.50 17.86 -12.49
CA HIS A 430 0.04 16.52 -12.24
C HIS A 430 -0.88 15.45 -12.82
N ASP A 431 -0.29 14.51 -13.57
CA ASP A 431 -1.05 13.49 -14.29
C ASP A 431 -0.49 12.07 -14.19
N ILE A 432 0.59 11.83 -13.45
CA ILE A 432 1.20 10.49 -13.33
C ILE A 432 0.16 9.45 -12.89
N GLY A 433 -0.55 9.69 -11.78
CA GLY A 433 -1.61 8.80 -11.30
C GLY A 433 -2.79 8.66 -12.28
N LYS A 434 -3.16 9.74 -12.98
CA LYS A 434 -4.21 9.71 -14.01
C LYS A 434 -3.80 8.83 -15.19
N ASN A 435 -2.57 8.97 -15.67
CA ASN A 435 -2.06 8.15 -16.78
C ASN A 435 -2.01 6.68 -16.39
N ILE A 436 -1.59 6.37 -15.16
CA ILE A 436 -1.63 5.00 -14.62
C ILE A 436 -3.07 4.43 -14.66
N VAL A 437 -4.05 5.16 -14.12
CA VAL A 437 -5.45 4.73 -14.14
C VAL A 437 -5.96 4.55 -15.57
N GLY A 438 -5.63 5.47 -16.49
CA GLY A 438 -6.01 5.38 -17.90
C GLY A 438 -5.45 4.13 -18.57
N VAL A 439 -4.18 3.80 -18.32
CA VAL A 439 -3.54 2.58 -18.82
C VAL A 439 -4.23 1.33 -18.25
N VAL A 440 -4.49 1.28 -16.96
CA VAL A 440 -5.13 0.14 -16.29
C VAL A 440 -6.58 -0.06 -16.77
N LEU A 441 -7.34 1.02 -17.02
CA LEU A 441 -8.68 0.94 -17.61
C LEU A 441 -8.64 0.46 -19.07
N ALA A 442 -7.71 0.97 -19.87
CA ALA A 442 -7.51 0.51 -21.25
C ALA A 442 -7.14 -0.99 -21.30
N CYS A 443 -6.37 -1.48 -20.33
CA CYS A 443 -6.09 -2.92 -20.16
C CYS A 443 -7.35 -3.77 -19.97
N ASN A 444 -8.43 -3.16 -19.47
CA ASN A 444 -9.70 -3.83 -19.20
C ASN A 444 -10.77 -3.49 -20.26
N ASN A 445 -10.34 -3.15 -21.48
CA ASN A 445 -11.19 -2.86 -22.65
C ASN A 445 -12.14 -1.66 -22.47
N PHE A 446 -11.75 -0.68 -21.65
CA PHE A 446 -12.41 0.62 -21.64
C PHE A 446 -11.80 1.53 -22.72
N ASP A 447 -12.64 2.29 -23.41
CA ASP A 447 -12.21 3.39 -24.27
C ASP A 447 -11.91 4.61 -23.38
N VAL A 448 -10.65 5.01 -23.29
CA VAL A 448 -10.18 6.07 -22.39
C VAL A 448 -9.83 7.31 -23.20
N VAL A 449 -10.59 8.39 -22.97
CA VAL A 449 -10.34 9.71 -23.55
C VAL A 449 -9.68 10.59 -22.49
N ASP A 450 -8.35 10.69 -22.54
CA ASP A 450 -7.57 11.56 -21.65
C ASP A 450 -7.50 12.99 -22.23
N LEU A 451 -8.06 13.96 -21.51
CA LEU A 451 -8.06 15.37 -21.90
C LEU A 451 -6.80 16.14 -21.46
N GLY A 452 -5.88 15.47 -20.76
CA GLY A 452 -4.66 16.07 -20.25
C GLY A 452 -4.85 16.78 -18.91
N VAL A 453 -4.15 17.91 -18.75
CA VAL A 453 -4.05 18.67 -17.51
C VAL A 453 -4.60 20.08 -17.63
N MET A 454 -4.88 20.72 -16.49
CA MET A 454 -5.49 22.04 -16.41
C MET A 454 -6.80 22.19 -17.19
N VAL A 455 -7.60 21.13 -17.25
CA VAL A 455 -8.78 21.09 -18.14
C VAL A 455 -9.97 21.81 -17.50
N PRO A 456 -10.56 22.83 -18.14
CA PRO A 456 -11.75 23.50 -17.63
C PRO A 456 -12.97 22.57 -17.53
N ALA A 457 -13.80 22.78 -16.51
CA ALA A 457 -15.03 22.01 -16.30
C ALA A 457 -15.89 21.92 -17.58
N GLN A 458 -16.11 23.04 -18.27
CA GLN A 458 -16.91 23.07 -19.50
C GLN A 458 -16.32 22.18 -20.60
N THR A 459 -15.00 22.18 -20.78
CA THR A 459 -14.33 21.31 -21.76
C THR A 459 -14.52 19.83 -21.42
N ILE A 460 -14.41 19.46 -20.14
CA ILE A 460 -14.65 18.07 -19.69
C ILE A 460 -16.07 17.63 -20.07
N LEU A 461 -17.07 18.48 -19.77
CA LEU A 461 -18.47 18.17 -20.00
C LEU A 461 -18.85 18.15 -21.49
N ASP A 462 -18.32 19.09 -22.28
CA ASP A 462 -18.53 19.12 -23.73
C ASP A 462 -17.93 17.90 -24.40
N ARG A 463 -16.73 17.48 -23.98
CA ARG A 463 -16.10 16.26 -24.49
C ARG A 463 -16.85 15.00 -24.04
N ALA A 464 -17.29 14.91 -22.79
CA ALA A 464 -18.11 13.78 -22.32
C ALA A 464 -19.39 13.61 -23.15
N LYS A 465 -20.06 14.70 -23.53
CA LYS A 465 -21.22 14.65 -24.44
C LYS A 465 -20.82 14.26 -25.87
N ALA A 466 -19.79 14.91 -26.43
CA ALA A 466 -19.36 14.67 -27.80
C ALA A 466 -18.92 13.21 -28.02
N GLU A 467 -18.25 12.64 -27.03
CA GLU A 467 -17.74 11.27 -27.06
C GLU A 467 -18.80 10.22 -26.69
N ASN A 468 -19.97 10.63 -26.18
CA ASN A 468 -20.97 9.77 -25.55
C ASN A 468 -20.36 8.90 -24.44
N ALA A 469 -19.64 9.54 -23.51
CA ALA A 469 -18.97 8.83 -22.42
C ALA A 469 -19.96 8.22 -21.42
N ASP A 470 -19.63 7.03 -20.91
CA ASP A 470 -20.38 6.35 -19.86
C ASP A 470 -19.98 6.83 -18.46
N LEU A 471 -18.75 7.33 -18.31
CA LEU A 471 -18.13 7.74 -17.04
C LEU A 471 -17.29 9.02 -17.23
N ILE A 472 -17.20 9.83 -16.18
CA ILE A 472 -16.22 10.93 -16.10
C ILE A 472 -15.29 10.67 -14.90
N GLY A 473 -13.98 10.74 -15.11
CA GLY A 473 -12.96 10.63 -14.06
C GLY A 473 -12.18 11.93 -13.88
N LEU A 474 -12.10 12.42 -12.64
CA LEU A 474 -11.35 13.63 -12.29
C LEU A 474 -10.13 13.30 -11.43
N SER A 475 -9.00 13.94 -11.73
CA SER A 475 -7.75 13.83 -10.98
C SER A 475 -7.31 15.19 -10.41
N GLY A 476 -6.72 15.18 -9.22
CA GLY A 476 -6.13 16.36 -8.58
C GLY A 476 -5.06 16.00 -7.53
N LEU A 477 -3.99 16.78 -7.47
CA LEU A 477 -2.87 16.65 -6.54
C LEU A 477 -2.91 17.69 -5.41
N ILE A 478 -3.35 18.92 -5.68
CA ILE A 478 -3.31 20.02 -4.70
C ILE A 478 -4.67 20.30 -4.07
N THR A 479 -4.70 20.98 -2.91
CA THR A 479 -5.97 21.23 -2.20
C THR A 479 -6.96 22.11 -2.97
N PRO A 480 -6.55 23.11 -3.79
CA PRO A 480 -7.48 23.83 -4.66
C PRO A 480 -8.24 22.94 -5.66
N SER A 481 -7.68 21.80 -6.06
CA SER A 481 -8.29 20.86 -7.01
C SER A 481 -9.59 20.26 -6.48
N LEU A 482 -9.76 20.17 -5.15
CA LEU A 482 -10.98 19.65 -4.52
C LEU A 482 -12.20 20.57 -4.75
N GLU A 483 -11.98 21.89 -4.74
CA GLU A 483 -13.02 22.86 -5.07
C GLU A 483 -13.40 22.80 -6.55
N GLU A 484 -12.43 22.61 -7.44
CA GLU A 484 -12.69 22.43 -8.87
C GLU A 484 -13.48 21.13 -9.14
N MET A 485 -13.20 20.03 -8.44
CA MET A 485 -14.01 18.80 -8.51
C MET A 485 -15.45 19.03 -8.03
N SER A 486 -15.62 19.78 -6.94
CA SER A 486 -16.94 20.18 -6.43
C SER A 486 -17.68 21.07 -7.44
N HIS A 487 -16.97 21.98 -8.13
CA HIS A 487 -17.53 22.80 -9.20
C HIS A 487 -17.98 21.96 -10.39
N VAL A 488 -17.19 20.98 -10.84
CA VAL A 488 -17.58 20.05 -11.90
C VAL A 488 -18.85 19.28 -11.51
N ALA A 489 -18.95 18.77 -10.28
CA ALA A 489 -20.15 18.08 -9.81
C ALA A 489 -21.41 18.97 -9.86
N ARG A 490 -21.32 20.23 -9.41
CA ARG A 490 -22.41 21.22 -9.50
C ARG A 490 -22.79 21.48 -10.95
N GLU A 491 -21.82 21.57 -11.84
CA GLU A 491 -22.04 21.86 -13.25
C GLU A 491 -22.66 20.67 -14.00
N MET A 492 -22.24 19.45 -13.68
CA MET A 492 -22.89 18.21 -14.12
C MET A 492 -24.37 18.19 -13.71
N GLN A 493 -24.66 18.54 -12.44
CA GLN A 493 -26.03 18.63 -11.95
C GLN A 493 -26.84 19.71 -12.68
N ARG A 494 -26.26 20.89 -12.89
CA ARG A 494 -26.89 22.03 -13.57
C ARG A 494 -27.24 21.71 -15.01
N GLN A 495 -26.38 20.97 -15.71
CA GLN A 495 -26.57 20.58 -17.11
C GLN A 495 -27.34 19.26 -17.28
N GLY A 496 -27.79 18.63 -16.19
CA GLY A 496 -28.64 17.44 -16.24
C GLY A 496 -27.91 16.13 -16.62
N PHE A 497 -26.61 16.04 -16.35
CA PHE A 497 -25.85 14.80 -16.56
C PHE A 497 -26.37 13.69 -15.65
N THR A 498 -26.32 12.44 -16.11
CA THR A 498 -26.71 11.25 -15.32
C THR A 498 -25.63 10.18 -15.20
N MET A 499 -24.51 10.34 -15.92
CA MET A 499 -23.38 9.42 -15.87
C MET A 499 -22.61 9.53 -14.54
N PRO A 500 -22.05 8.43 -14.02
CA PRO A 500 -21.23 8.46 -12.82
C PRO A 500 -19.99 9.38 -12.92
N LEU A 501 -19.65 9.98 -11.79
CA LEU A 501 -18.47 10.80 -11.58
C LEU A 501 -17.48 10.06 -10.67
N LEU A 502 -16.26 9.80 -11.16
CA LEU A 502 -15.18 9.20 -10.41
C LEU A 502 -14.21 10.30 -9.93
N ILE A 503 -13.85 10.25 -8.65
CA ILE A 503 -12.95 11.22 -8.00
C ILE A 503 -11.70 10.50 -7.52
N GLY A 504 -10.51 10.98 -7.91
CA GLY A 504 -9.23 10.43 -7.47
C GLY A 504 -8.09 11.45 -7.47
N GLY A 505 -6.91 11.03 -6.99
CA GLY A 505 -5.72 11.87 -6.85
C GLY A 505 -5.35 12.14 -5.38
N ALA A 506 -4.13 12.65 -5.14
CA ALA A 506 -3.48 12.61 -3.82
C ALA A 506 -4.24 13.38 -2.71
N THR A 507 -4.90 14.49 -3.04
CA THR A 507 -5.67 15.28 -2.07
C THR A 507 -7.09 14.77 -1.87
N THR A 508 -7.56 13.86 -2.73
CA THR A 508 -8.92 13.32 -2.61
C THR A 508 -9.01 12.27 -1.51
N SER A 509 -10.18 12.18 -0.88
CA SER A 509 -10.45 11.15 0.12
C SER A 509 -11.91 10.75 0.10
N ARG A 510 -12.18 9.56 0.64
CA ARG A 510 -13.54 9.05 0.87
C ARG A 510 -14.39 10.06 1.65
N ALA A 511 -13.82 10.60 2.72
CA ALA A 511 -14.50 11.54 3.61
C ALA A 511 -14.80 12.86 2.91
N HIS A 512 -13.82 13.46 2.22
CA HIS A 512 -14.03 14.72 1.52
C HIS A 512 -15.08 14.57 0.41
N THR A 513 -14.99 13.49 -0.38
CA THR A 513 -15.95 13.23 -1.47
C THR A 513 -17.38 13.10 -0.94
N ALA A 514 -17.59 12.32 0.13
CA ALA A 514 -18.90 12.13 0.74
C ALA A 514 -19.51 13.41 1.35
N LEU A 515 -18.67 14.33 1.84
CA LEU A 515 -19.10 15.55 2.55
C LEU A 515 -19.25 16.76 1.64
N LYS A 516 -18.39 16.91 0.62
CA LYS A 516 -18.23 18.17 -0.14
C LYS A 516 -18.44 18.03 -1.65
N ILE A 517 -18.37 16.83 -2.23
CA ILE A 517 -18.55 16.63 -3.68
C ILE A 517 -19.89 15.93 -3.99
N ASP A 518 -20.10 14.74 -3.44
CA ASP A 518 -21.30 13.90 -3.65
C ASP A 518 -22.62 14.67 -3.42
N PRO A 519 -22.78 15.54 -2.39
CA PRO A 519 -24.02 16.30 -2.20
C PRO A 519 -24.39 17.24 -3.35
N HIS A 520 -23.45 17.58 -4.23
CA HIS A 520 -23.68 18.48 -5.35
C HIS A 520 -24.16 17.79 -6.63
N TYR A 521 -24.16 16.46 -6.68
CA TYR A 521 -24.53 15.70 -7.88
C TYR A 521 -25.41 14.49 -7.53
N LYS A 522 -26.61 14.40 -8.13
CA LYS A 522 -27.58 13.35 -7.79
C LYS A 522 -27.22 11.96 -8.32
N SER A 523 -26.42 11.89 -9.38
CA SER A 523 -25.96 10.61 -9.93
C SER A 523 -24.68 10.15 -9.21
N PRO A 524 -24.29 8.88 -9.34
CA PRO A 524 -23.25 8.31 -8.49
C PRO A 524 -21.94 9.10 -8.55
N THR A 525 -21.47 9.58 -7.40
CA THR A 525 -20.15 10.19 -7.23
C THR A 525 -19.30 9.24 -6.39
N ILE A 526 -18.25 8.65 -6.97
CA ILE A 526 -17.48 7.58 -6.35
C ILE A 526 -16.02 8.01 -6.20
N TRP A 527 -15.53 8.04 -4.96
CA TRP A 527 -14.10 8.14 -4.69
C TRP A 527 -13.40 6.81 -4.97
N VAL A 528 -12.31 6.87 -5.73
CA VAL A 528 -11.48 5.72 -6.07
C VAL A 528 -10.08 5.97 -5.52
N LYS A 529 -9.61 5.05 -4.67
CA LYS A 529 -8.34 5.19 -3.93
C LYS A 529 -7.12 5.14 -4.85
N ASP A 530 -7.08 4.19 -5.76
CA ASP A 530 -5.90 3.82 -6.56
C ASP A 530 -6.33 3.17 -7.89
N ALA A 531 -5.36 2.90 -8.77
CA ALA A 531 -5.64 2.36 -10.10
C ALA A 531 -6.16 0.92 -10.05
N SER A 532 -5.72 0.13 -9.08
CA SER A 532 -6.18 -1.25 -8.88
C SER A 532 -7.68 -1.35 -8.67
N ARG A 533 -8.27 -0.40 -7.92
CA ARG A 533 -9.71 -0.36 -7.65
C ARG A 533 -10.52 0.30 -8.77
N ALA A 534 -9.90 1.13 -9.61
CA ALA A 534 -10.59 1.88 -10.65
C ALA A 534 -11.35 0.97 -11.63
N VAL A 535 -10.77 -0.18 -11.98
CA VAL A 535 -11.37 -1.16 -12.89
C VAL A 535 -12.67 -1.74 -12.32
N GLY A 536 -12.61 -2.29 -11.11
CA GLY A 536 -13.77 -2.93 -10.49
C GLY A 536 -14.91 -1.94 -10.25
N VAL A 537 -14.57 -0.68 -9.90
CA VAL A 537 -15.54 0.41 -9.77
C VAL A 537 -16.17 0.73 -11.13
N ALA A 538 -15.36 0.96 -12.17
CA ALA A 538 -15.85 1.28 -13.51
C ALA A 538 -16.77 0.17 -14.05
N GLN A 539 -16.34 -1.10 -13.95
CA GLN A 539 -17.12 -2.28 -14.36
C GLN A 539 -18.45 -2.41 -13.61
N SER A 540 -18.44 -2.18 -12.29
CA SER A 540 -19.67 -2.21 -11.49
C SER A 540 -20.65 -1.12 -11.90
N LEU A 541 -20.15 0.07 -12.25
CA LEU A 541 -20.98 1.21 -12.63
C LEU A 541 -21.60 1.08 -14.02
N ILE A 542 -20.96 0.40 -14.97
CA ILE A 542 -21.51 0.16 -16.32
C ILE A 542 -22.42 -1.08 -16.38
N SER A 543 -22.24 -2.04 -15.46
CA SER A 543 -22.99 -3.30 -15.45
C SER A 543 -24.46 -3.08 -15.05
N ILE A 544 -25.38 -3.61 -15.86
CA ILE A 544 -26.82 -3.53 -15.57
C ILE A 544 -27.16 -4.22 -14.24
N GLU A 545 -26.49 -5.33 -13.93
CA GLU A 545 -26.79 -6.14 -12.74
C GLU A 545 -26.10 -5.61 -11.48
N LEU A 546 -24.85 -5.15 -11.58
CA LEU A 546 -24.05 -4.74 -10.43
C LEU A 546 -24.25 -3.28 -10.03
N ARG A 547 -24.70 -2.42 -10.97
CA ARG A 547 -24.77 -0.97 -10.75
C ARG A 547 -25.68 -0.60 -9.59
N GLU A 548 -26.91 -1.10 -9.55
CA GLU A 548 -27.86 -0.72 -8.49
C GLU A 548 -27.37 -1.13 -7.09
N PRO A 549 -26.98 -2.41 -6.85
CA PRO A 549 -26.42 -2.81 -5.56
C PRO A 549 -25.17 -2.01 -5.17
N PHE A 550 -24.25 -1.77 -6.11
CA PHE A 550 -23.01 -1.05 -5.86
C PHE A 550 -23.26 0.42 -5.48
N VAL A 551 -24.13 1.11 -6.23
CA VAL A 551 -24.50 2.51 -5.95
C VAL A 551 -25.22 2.62 -4.60
N ALA A 552 -26.10 1.67 -4.27
CA ALA A 552 -26.78 1.65 -2.97
C ALA A 552 -25.80 1.45 -1.81
N ALA A 553 -24.82 0.55 -1.95
CA ALA A 553 -23.78 0.33 -0.96
C ALA A 553 -22.93 1.58 -0.75
N ASN A 554 -22.49 2.25 -1.82
CA ASN A 554 -21.71 3.49 -1.72
C ASN A 554 -22.55 4.64 -1.11
N ALA A 555 -23.82 4.77 -1.47
CA ALA A 555 -24.71 5.79 -0.90
C ALA A 555 -24.92 5.58 0.62
N SER A 556 -25.07 4.33 1.06
CA SER A 556 -25.14 3.97 2.48
C SER A 556 -23.85 4.33 3.21
N ASP A 557 -22.71 3.97 2.61
CA ASP A 557 -21.38 4.26 3.16
C ASP A 557 -21.15 5.77 3.35
N TYR A 558 -21.53 6.58 2.36
CA TYR A 558 -21.39 8.04 2.43
C TYR A 558 -22.40 8.65 3.40
N ALA A 559 -23.60 8.08 3.52
CA ALA A 559 -24.57 8.48 4.54
C ALA A 559 -24.02 8.26 5.95
N GLU A 560 -23.37 7.11 6.21
CA GLU A 560 -22.73 6.82 7.50
C GLU A 560 -21.60 7.82 7.80
N ILE A 561 -20.75 8.15 6.81
CA ILE A 561 -19.71 9.17 6.99
C ILE A 561 -20.33 10.53 7.35
N ARG A 562 -21.39 10.95 6.64
CA ARG A 562 -22.08 12.21 6.93
C ARG A 562 -22.77 12.20 8.28
N GLU A 563 -23.29 11.07 8.72
CA GLU A 563 -23.88 10.91 10.04
C GLU A 563 -22.81 10.94 11.13
N ARG A 564 -21.72 10.18 10.97
CA ARG A 564 -20.57 10.18 11.89
C ARG A 564 -19.92 11.56 11.98
N HIS A 565 -19.88 12.31 10.88
CA HIS A 565 -19.38 13.69 10.88
C HIS A 565 -20.34 14.64 11.60
N ARG A 566 -21.66 14.48 11.44
CA ARG A 566 -22.68 15.25 12.19
C ARG A 566 -22.72 14.92 13.68
N ASN A 567 -22.48 13.65 14.02
CA ASN A 567 -22.49 13.13 15.39
C ASN A 567 -21.11 13.16 16.05
N ARG A 568 -20.07 13.59 15.32
CA ARG A 568 -18.82 14.00 15.93
C ARG A 568 -19.20 15.19 16.79
N GLY A 569 -19.27 14.98 18.11
CA GLY A 569 -19.38 16.09 19.06
C GLY A 569 -18.30 17.13 18.74
N ASP A 570 -18.49 18.37 19.20
CA ASP A 570 -17.57 19.48 18.93
C ASP A 570 -16.14 18.95 18.87
N GLY A 571 -15.49 19.08 17.71
CA GLY A 571 -14.10 18.65 17.54
C GLY A 571 -13.24 19.23 18.65
N LYS A 572 -11.95 18.84 18.74
CA LYS A 572 -11.07 19.43 19.76
C LYS A 572 -11.28 20.94 19.81
N ARG A 573 -11.76 21.43 20.96
CA ARG A 573 -12.28 22.79 21.10
C ARG A 573 -11.25 23.76 20.54
N LEU A 574 -11.65 24.60 19.59
CA LEU A 574 -10.76 25.66 19.12
C LEU A 574 -10.73 26.79 20.15
N VAL A 575 -9.55 27.40 20.31
CA VAL A 575 -9.33 28.59 21.13
C VAL A 575 -9.40 29.85 20.28
N SER A 576 -9.63 31.01 20.92
CA SER A 576 -9.55 32.29 20.20
C SER A 576 -8.15 32.51 19.64
N LEU A 577 -8.04 33.30 18.57
CA LEU A 577 -6.74 33.59 17.96
C LEU A 577 -5.78 34.25 18.97
N GLU A 578 -6.31 35.12 19.84
CA GLU A 578 -5.54 35.77 20.91
C GLU A 578 -4.98 34.76 21.92
N LYS A 579 -5.78 33.77 22.35
CA LYS A 579 -5.30 32.72 23.26
C LYS A 579 -4.19 31.89 22.62
N ALA A 580 -4.36 31.49 21.35
CA ALA A 580 -3.33 30.76 20.61
C ALA A 580 -2.03 31.56 20.49
N ARG A 581 -2.12 32.86 20.13
CA ARG A 581 -0.95 33.77 20.07
C ARG A 581 -0.27 33.93 21.44
N GLY A 582 -1.03 33.89 22.54
CA GLY A 582 -0.51 33.89 23.90
C GLY A 582 0.24 32.62 24.30
N GLN A 583 0.01 31.50 23.60
CA GLN A 583 0.70 30.21 23.77
C GLN A 583 1.70 29.93 22.64
N ARG A 584 2.23 30.96 21.98
CA ARG A 584 3.25 30.82 20.93
C ARG A 584 4.52 30.14 21.43
N TYR A 585 5.28 29.54 20.52
CA TYR A 585 6.61 29.03 20.85
C TYR A 585 7.57 30.18 21.21
N ASP A 586 8.35 30.01 22.28
CA ASP A 586 9.17 31.10 22.84
C ASP A 586 10.47 31.38 22.06
N GLY A 587 10.93 30.42 21.26
CA GLY A 587 12.18 30.47 20.49
C GLY A 587 13.47 30.67 21.30
N GLY A 588 13.43 30.74 22.63
CA GLY A 588 14.63 30.94 23.46
C GLY A 588 15.47 32.18 23.13
N TRP A 589 14.89 33.26 22.58
CA TRP A 589 15.62 34.41 21.99
C TRP A 589 16.56 35.18 22.93
N ASN A 590 16.38 35.03 24.24
CA ASN A 590 17.29 35.63 25.23
C ASN A 590 18.68 35.01 25.14
N ASP A 591 18.75 33.68 24.98
CA ASP A 591 19.97 32.88 25.01
C ASP A 591 20.40 32.37 23.63
N TYR A 592 19.56 32.55 22.61
CA TYR A 592 19.83 32.18 21.23
C TYR A 592 20.17 33.40 20.37
N VAL A 593 21.26 33.31 19.61
CA VAL A 593 21.62 34.28 18.57
C VAL A 593 21.42 33.61 17.22
N PRO A 594 20.48 34.10 16.39
CA PRO A 594 20.28 33.51 15.08
C PRO A 594 21.52 33.61 14.19
N PRO A 595 21.87 32.56 13.43
CA PRO A 595 23.05 32.57 12.59
C PRO A 595 22.83 33.49 11.39
N ALA A 596 23.75 34.44 11.17
CA ALA A 596 23.79 35.23 9.95
C ALA A 596 24.33 34.38 8.79
N PRO A 597 23.71 34.41 7.59
CA PRO A 597 24.23 33.78 6.40
C PRO A 597 25.63 34.25 6.03
N LYS A 598 26.50 33.31 5.62
CA LYS A 598 27.80 33.62 5.01
C LYS A 598 27.64 34.39 3.70
N GLN A 599 26.58 34.09 2.94
CA GLN A 599 26.32 34.65 1.61
C GLN A 599 24.84 35.06 1.47
N PRO A 600 24.43 36.22 2.03
CA PRO A 600 23.07 36.72 1.90
C PRO A 600 22.75 37.17 0.47
N GLY A 601 21.46 37.37 0.19
CA GLY A 601 20.97 37.76 -1.12
C GLY A 601 20.57 36.57 -2.00
N LEU A 602 20.35 36.85 -3.28
CA LEU A 602 19.81 35.89 -4.25
C LEU A 602 20.92 35.15 -5.00
N HIS A 603 20.73 33.86 -5.22
CA HIS A 603 21.66 32.95 -5.90
C HIS A 603 20.91 32.12 -6.94
N VAL A 604 21.53 31.92 -8.10
CA VAL A 604 20.93 31.22 -9.24
C VAL A 604 21.86 30.12 -9.74
N PHE A 605 21.29 28.95 -10.01
CA PHE A 605 21.93 27.85 -10.72
C PHE A 605 21.12 27.55 -11.98
N ASP A 606 21.67 27.93 -13.12
CA ASP A 606 21.01 27.81 -14.43
C ASP A 606 21.15 26.43 -15.10
N ASP A 607 22.11 25.61 -14.68
CA ASP A 607 22.35 24.24 -15.19
C ASP A 607 23.01 23.42 -14.08
N TYR A 608 22.21 22.93 -13.13
CA TYR A 608 22.71 22.12 -12.03
C TYR A 608 23.07 20.71 -12.53
N PRO A 609 24.26 20.16 -12.20
CA PRO A 609 24.68 18.86 -12.70
C PRO A 609 23.73 17.71 -12.29
N LEU A 610 22.97 17.17 -13.24
CA LEU A 610 22.09 16.02 -12.99
C LEU A 610 22.82 14.82 -12.41
N ALA A 611 24.07 14.60 -12.84
CA ALA A 611 24.90 13.49 -12.35
C ALA A 611 25.10 13.52 -10.84
N GLU A 612 25.21 14.71 -10.24
CA GLU A 612 25.33 14.88 -8.78
C GLU A 612 24.03 14.52 -8.07
N LEU A 613 22.88 14.91 -8.64
CA LEU A 613 21.56 14.69 -8.04
C LEU A 613 21.18 13.22 -7.93
N VAL A 614 21.79 12.34 -8.75
CA VAL A 614 21.54 10.89 -8.72
C VAL A 614 21.78 10.29 -7.34
N ASP A 615 22.78 10.79 -6.63
CA ASP A 615 23.19 10.27 -5.31
C ASP A 615 22.31 10.80 -4.16
N TYR A 616 21.40 11.74 -4.46
CA TYR A 616 20.46 12.36 -3.52
C TYR A 616 19.02 11.92 -3.71
N ILE A 617 18.77 10.95 -4.61
CA ILE A 617 17.42 10.45 -4.87
C ILE A 617 16.93 9.60 -3.69
N ASP A 618 15.79 10.00 -3.09
CA ASP A 618 14.95 9.08 -2.34
C ASP A 618 14.10 8.24 -3.31
N TRP A 619 14.43 6.94 -3.36
CA TRP A 619 13.78 5.96 -4.21
C TRP A 619 12.46 5.45 -3.63
N THR A 620 12.18 5.66 -2.34
CA THR A 620 10.97 5.13 -1.71
C THR A 620 9.69 5.69 -2.37
N PRO A 621 9.55 7.01 -2.61
CA PRO A 621 8.38 7.52 -3.31
C PRO A 621 8.34 7.14 -4.79
N PHE A 622 9.49 6.86 -5.42
CA PHE A 622 9.51 6.30 -6.79
C PHE A 622 8.81 4.94 -6.84
N PHE A 623 9.09 4.03 -5.90
CA PHE A 623 8.37 2.75 -5.83
C PHE A 623 6.89 2.91 -5.48
N ASN A 624 6.56 3.86 -4.60
CA ASN A 624 5.16 4.17 -4.28
C ASN A 624 4.39 4.68 -5.51
N THR A 625 5.00 5.48 -6.39
CA THR A 625 4.39 5.88 -7.67
C THR A 625 4.01 4.68 -8.54
N TRP A 626 4.78 3.60 -8.44
CA TRP A 626 4.55 2.34 -9.14
C TRP A 626 3.74 1.32 -8.32
N GLU A 627 3.03 1.76 -7.28
CA GLU A 627 2.22 0.91 -6.39
C GLU A 627 3.00 -0.30 -5.81
N LEU A 628 4.31 -0.16 -5.62
CA LEU A 628 5.15 -1.13 -4.94
C LEU A 628 5.43 -0.66 -3.51
N ALA A 629 4.78 -1.29 -2.54
CA ALA A 629 4.94 -0.97 -1.13
C ALA A 629 6.28 -1.47 -0.58
N GLY A 630 7.01 -0.60 0.09
CA GLY A 630 8.27 -0.94 0.76
C GLY A 630 9.25 0.22 0.79
N ARG A 631 10.18 0.21 1.75
CA ARG A 631 11.24 1.22 1.86
C ARG A 631 12.45 0.79 1.05
N TYR A 632 13.05 1.70 0.27
CA TYR A 632 14.34 1.45 -0.36
C TYR A 632 15.48 1.50 0.69
N PRO A 633 16.52 0.64 0.61
CA PRO A 633 16.75 -0.41 -0.39
C PRO A 633 16.11 -1.77 -0.07
N ALA A 634 15.47 -1.93 1.10
CA ALA A 634 14.90 -3.20 1.56
C ALA A 634 13.89 -3.80 0.56
N ILE A 635 13.11 -2.95 -0.11
CA ILE A 635 12.15 -3.34 -1.15
C ILE A 635 12.78 -4.14 -2.29
N LEU A 636 14.07 -3.96 -2.59
CA LEU A 636 14.74 -4.69 -3.68
C LEU A 636 14.92 -6.18 -3.36
N THR A 637 14.96 -6.53 -2.09
CA THR A 637 15.14 -7.91 -1.59
C THR A 637 13.88 -8.46 -0.94
N ASP A 638 12.76 -7.74 -1.06
CA ASP A 638 11.46 -8.17 -0.55
C ASP A 638 11.04 -9.52 -1.17
N GLU A 639 10.45 -10.40 -0.36
CA GLU A 639 10.12 -11.77 -0.78
C GLU A 639 8.98 -11.81 -1.81
N ILE A 640 8.10 -10.79 -1.82
CA ILE A 640 6.92 -10.72 -2.68
C ILE A 640 7.20 -9.82 -3.88
N VAL A 641 7.62 -8.58 -3.63
CA VAL A 641 7.79 -7.56 -4.67
C VAL A 641 9.24 -7.38 -5.12
N GLY A 642 10.21 -7.97 -4.43
CA GLY A 642 11.62 -7.62 -4.59
C GLY A 642 12.21 -7.93 -5.97
N THR A 643 11.73 -8.98 -6.62
CA THR A 643 12.11 -9.27 -8.01
C THR A 643 11.68 -8.14 -8.94
N GLN A 644 10.42 -7.72 -8.85
CA GLN A 644 9.84 -6.67 -9.69
C GLN A 644 10.37 -5.29 -9.33
N ALA A 645 10.59 -5.01 -8.04
CA ALA A 645 11.23 -3.79 -7.58
C ALA A 645 12.67 -3.69 -8.10
N SER A 646 13.44 -4.80 -8.08
CA SER A 646 14.79 -4.87 -8.64
C SER A 646 14.81 -4.66 -10.16
N GLU A 647 13.86 -5.23 -10.89
CA GLU A 647 13.72 -5.03 -12.33
C GLU A 647 13.35 -3.57 -12.67
N LEU A 648 12.35 -3.02 -11.99
CA LEU A 648 11.94 -1.63 -12.14
C LEU A 648 13.10 -0.68 -11.82
N TYR A 649 13.83 -0.94 -10.75
CA TYR A 649 15.01 -0.17 -10.36
C TYR A 649 16.10 -0.21 -11.45
N ARG A 650 16.36 -1.38 -12.02
CA ARG A 650 17.32 -1.52 -13.13
C ARG A 650 16.90 -0.71 -14.35
N ASP A 651 15.62 -0.77 -14.73
CA ASP A 651 15.07 -0.02 -15.86
C ASP A 651 15.14 1.49 -15.60
N ALA A 652 14.82 1.92 -14.37
CA ALA A 652 14.93 3.29 -13.92
C ALA A 652 16.38 3.80 -13.97
N ARG A 653 17.35 3.00 -13.49
CA ARG A 653 18.78 3.32 -13.56
C ARG A 653 19.28 3.43 -14.99
N ALA A 654 18.79 2.59 -15.90
CA ALA A 654 19.13 2.66 -17.32
C ALA A 654 18.56 3.93 -17.98
N MET A 655 17.31 4.30 -17.70
CA MET A 655 16.73 5.54 -18.19
C MET A 655 17.45 6.77 -17.60
N LEU A 656 17.72 6.75 -16.29
CA LEU A 656 18.44 7.82 -15.59
C LEU A 656 19.83 8.04 -16.19
N LYS A 657 20.55 6.97 -16.54
CA LYS A 657 21.83 7.08 -17.26
C LYS A 657 21.67 7.84 -18.58
N ARG A 658 20.65 7.52 -19.38
CA ARG A 658 20.37 8.21 -20.65
C ARG A 658 19.99 9.67 -20.44
N ILE A 659 19.12 9.96 -19.47
CA ILE A 659 18.73 11.33 -19.11
C ILE A 659 19.97 12.19 -18.82
N VAL A 660 20.92 11.65 -18.05
CA VAL A 660 22.16 12.35 -17.67
C VAL A 660 23.13 12.48 -18.85
N GLU A 661 23.41 11.39 -19.57
CA GLU A 661 24.39 11.37 -20.67
C GLU A 661 23.93 12.19 -21.89
N GLU A 662 22.64 12.08 -22.24
CA GLU A 662 22.05 12.77 -23.38
C GLU A 662 21.43 14.14 -23.01
N LYS A 663 21.45 14.52 -21.72
CA LYS A 663 20.89 15.77 -21.19
C LYS A 663 19.44 16.05 -21.62
N TRP A 664 18.56 15.07 -21.42
CA TRP A 664 17.14 15.17 -21.82
C TRP A 664 16.39 16.28 -21.08
N ILE A 665 16.73 16.51 -19.82
CA ILE A 665 16.11 17.52 -18.97
C ILE A 665 17.17 18.45 -18.37
N SER A 666 16.77 19.64 -17.96
CA SER A 666 17.64 20.61 -17.29
C SER A 666 17.19 20.86 -15.86
N ALA A 667 18.15 20.85 -14.93
CA ALA A 667 17.91 21.16 -13.52
C ALA A 667 18.26 22.61 -13.24
N LYS A 668 17.30 23.40 -12.75
CA LYS A 668 17.48 24.80 -12.38
C LYS A 668 17.06 25.07 -10.95
N ALA A 669 17.76 25.98 -10.31
CA ALA A 669 17.47 26.39 -8.93
C ALA A 669 17.69 27.89 -8.73
N VAL A 670 16.80 28.51 -7.97
CA VAL A 670 16.98 29.84 -7.42
C VAL A 670 16.67 29.80 -5.93
N PHE A 671 17.50 30.46 -5.12
CA PHE A 671 17.22 30.65 -3.72
C PHE A 671 17.75 32.00 -3.25
N GLY A 672 17.27 32.47 -2.12
CA GLY A 672 17.82 33.66 -1.47
C GLY A 672 17.70 33.61 0.03
N LEU A 673 18.50 34.44 0.69
CA LEU A 673 18.60 34.57 2.15
C LEU A 673 18.51 36.05 2.52
N TRP A 674 17.52 36.43 3.32
CA TRP A 674 17.27 37.83 3.67
C TRP A 674 17.23 38.02 5.19
N PRO A 675 17.67 39.18 5.69
CA PRO A 675 17.39 39.55 7.07
C PRO A 675 15.88 39.58 7.25
N ALA A 676 15.38 39.04 8.36
CA ALA A 676 13.95 38.98 8.64
C ALA A 676 13.66 38.98 10.13
N ASN A 677 12.46 39.41 10.49
CA ASN A 677 11.95 39.34 11.85
C ASN A 677 10.46 38.99 11.82
N SER A 678 9.99 38.31 12.86
CA SER A 678 8.56 38.02 13.00
C SER A 678 7.79 39.20 13.59
N VAL A 679 6.58 39.41 13.08
CA VAL A 679 5.60 40.37 13.58
C VAL A 679 4.25 39.66 13.66
N GLY A 680 3.84 39.28 14.87
CA GLY A 680 2.65 38.46 15.07
C GLY A 680 2.83 37.06 14.48
N ASP A 681 2.01 36.71 13.49
CA ASP A 681 2.06 35.41 12.80
C ASP A 681 2.74 35.50 11.42
N ASP A 682 3.35 36.65 11.10
CA ASP A 682 4.02 36.93 9.83
C ASP A 682 5.52 37.09 10.02
N VAL A 683 6.26 36.99 8.91
CA VAL A 683 7.69 37.31 8.84
C VAL A 683 7.90 38.44 7.84
N ILE A 684 8.51 39.53 8.28
CA ILE A 684 8.83 40.70 7.45
C ILE A 684 10.30 40.61 7.04
N LEU A 685 10.57 40.69 5.74
CA LEU A 685 11.91 40.68 5.18
C LEU A 685 12.47 42.10 5.12
N GLY A 686 13.79 42.21 5.32
CA GLY A 686 14.58 43.41 5.05
C GLY A 686 15.10 43.44 3.61
N ASP A 687 14.30 43.00 2.64
CA ASP A 687 14.54 43.23 1.22
C ASP A 687 14.10 44.65 0.82
N GLU A 688 14.44 45.09 -0.40
CA GLU A 688 14.11 46.46 -0.85
C GLU A 688 12.61 46.75 -0.87
N ALA A 689 11.78 45.72 -1.06
CA ALA A 689 10.33 45.83 -1.12
C ALA A 689 9.64 45.74 0.26
N GLY A 690 10.33 45.29 1.32
CA GLY A 690 9.73 45.01 2.62
C GLY A 690 8.67 43.90 2.53
N THR A 691 9.01 42.81 1.87
CA THR A 691 8.11 41.68 1.60
C THR A 691 7.66 41.02 2.90
N THR A 692 6.36 40.74 3.03
CA THR A 692 5.78 39.99 4.16
C THR A 692 5.39 38.58 3.73
N LEU A 693 5.81 37.59 4.52
CA LEU A 693 5.40 36.19 4.40
C LEU A 693 4.36 35.89 5.47
N HIS A 694 3.20 35.36 5.07
CA HIS A 694 2.11 35.14 6.00
C HIS A 694 1.97 33.67 6.39
N PHE A 695 1.82 33.41 7.69
CA PHE A 695 1.62 32.06 8.21
C PHE A 695 0.34 31.97 9.05
N LEU A 696 -0.06 30.72 9.29
CA LEU A 696 -1.20 30.35 10.13
C LEU A 696 -0.70 29.70 11.42
N ARG A 697 -1.52 29.82 12.46
CA ARG A 697 -1.27 29.30 13.80
C ARG A 697 -2.26 28.19 14.14
N GLN A 698 -1.77 27.17 14.84
CA GLN A 698 -2.62 26.14 15.43
C GLN A 698 -3.61 26.75 16.43
N GLN A 699 -4.89 26.34 16.40
CA GLN A 699 -5.92 26.84 17.32
C GLN A 699 -6.58 25.75 18.17
N VAL A 700 -6.03 24.53 18.15
CA VAL A 700 -6.55 23.43 18.96
C VAL A 700 -6.23 23.67 20.43
N ASP A 701 -7.20 23.55 21.34
CA ASP A 701 -6.95 23.70 22.79
C ASP A 701 -5.96 22.64 23.28
N LYS A 702 -4.76 23.10 23.67
CA LYS A 702 -3.66 22.27 24.17
C LYS A 702 -3.34 22.59 25.63
N PRO A 703 -2.71 21.64 26.34
CA PRO A 703 -2.05 21.90 27.61
C PRO A 703 -1.08 23.10 27.51
N ALA A 704 -0.98 23.90 28.57
CA ALA A 704 -0.23 25.17 28.57
C ALA A 704 1.30 25.00 28.35
N ASP A 705 1.83 23.80 28.56
CA ASP A 705 3.22 23.41 28.28
C ASP A 705 3.48 23.09 26.80
N ARG A 706 2.44 23.02 25.96
CA ARG A 706 2.55 22.75 24.53
C ARG A 706 2.22 23.99 23.71
N PRO A 707 3.18 24.51 22.93
CA PRO A 707 2.94 25.67 22.08
C PRO A 707 1.85 25.45 21.02
N ASP A 708 1.17 26.54 20.70
CA ASP A 708 0.38 26.67 19.48
C ASP A 708 1.25 27.20 18.36
N PHE A 709 1.87 26.26 17.63
CA PHE A 709 2.88 26.60 16.65
C PHE A 709 2.33 27.46 15.49
N CYS A 710 3.15 28.43 15.11
CA CYS A 710 3.15 29.14 13.84
C CYS A 710 4.58 29.11 13.28
N LEU A 711 4.77 29.01 11.97
CA LEU A 711 6.13 29.01 11.38
C LEU A 711 6.89 30.31 11.68
N ALA A 712 6.18 31.44 11.83
CA ALA A 712 6.76 32.71 12.24
C ALA A 712 7.43 32.66 13.62
N ASP A 713 7.02 31.72 14.50
CA ASP A 713 7.61 31.58 15.83
C ASP A 713 9.06 31.08 15.80
N PHE A 714 9.54 30.58 14.65
CA PHE A 714 10.92 30.13 14.46
C PHE A 714 11.84 31.24 13.92
N ILE A 715 11.36 32.48 13.88
CA ILE A 715 12.11 33.68 13.49
C ILE A 715 12.03 34.69 14.63
N ALA A 716 13.15 35.31 14.99
CA ALA A 716 13.22 36.22 16.12
C ALA A 716 12.22 37.39 15.97
N PRO A 717 11.40 37.67 17.00
CA PRO A 717 10.47 38.79 17.00
C PRO A 717 11.17 40.13 16.82
N GLN A 718 10.55 41.05 16.09
CA GLN A 718 11.13 42.39 15.83
C GLN A 718 11.44 43.17 17.12
N ASP A 719 10.67 42.95 18.18
CA ASP A 719 10.80 43.62 19.47
C ASP A 719 11.85 42.99 20.41
N CYS A 720 12.41 41.82 20.09
CA CYS A 720 13.42 41.17 20.92
C CYS A 720 14.85 41.71 20.68
N GLY A 721 15.04 42.57 19.68
CA GLY A 721 16.32 43.21 19.37
C GLY A 721 17.38 42.29 18.74
N ARG A 722 17.00 41.07 18.34
CA ARG A 722 17.86 40.15 17.57
C ARG A 722 17.54 40.26 16.09
N GLN A 723 18.58 40.37 15.25
CA GLN A 723 18.44 40.18 13.81
C GLN A 723 18.37 38.69 13.51
N ASP A 724 17.32 38.25 12.81
CA ASP A 724 17.19 36.89 12.29
C ASP A 724 17.15 36.91 10.76
N TRP A 725 16.99 35.74 10.16
CA TRP A 725 17.10 35.50 8.73
C TRP A 725 16.12 34.41 8.30
N ILE A 726 15.61 34.56 7.09
CA ILE A 726 14.80 33.54 6.44
C ILE A 726 15.31 33.31 5.02
N GLY A 727 15.21 32.07 4.56
CA GLY A 727 15.48 31.73 3.18
C GLY A 727 14.23 31.34 2.41
N ALA A 728 14.33 31.38 1.09
CA ALA A 728 13.34 30.85 0.17
C ALA A 728 14.03 30.20 -1.02
N PHE A 729 13.39 29.21 -1.64
CA PHE A 729 13.90 28.53 -2.83
C PHE A 729 12.79 28.13 -3.80
N ALA A 730 13.17 27.96 -5.07
CA ALA A 730 12.39 27.31 -6.11
C ALA A 730 13.33 26.53 -7.03
N VAL A 731 12.99 25.26 -7.28
CA VAL A 731 13.79 24.33 -8.08
C VAL A 731 12.92 23.58 -9.08
N THR A 732 13.51 23.18 -10.20
CA THR A 732 12.87 22.28 -11.17
C THR A 732 13.89 21.37 -11.82
N ALA A 733 13.45 20.18 -12.20
CA ALA A 733 14.17 19.29 -13.10
C ALA A 733 13.29 18.85 -14.29
N GLY A 734 12.21 19.58 -14.58
CA GLY A 734 11.25 19.22 -15.62
C GLY A 734 11.46 19.92 -16.96
N LEU A 735 12.41 20.85 -17.08
CA LEU A 735 12.60 21.62 -18.31
C LEU A 735 13.13 20.74 -19.43
N GLY A 736 12.45 20.72 -20.58
CA GLY A 736 12.83 19.92 -21.75
C GLY A 736 12.22 18.52 -21.78
N ILE A 737 11.36 18.18 -20.82
CA ILE A 737 10.76 16.85 -20.72
C ILE A 737 9.74 16.55 -21.84
N GLU A 738 9.03 17.58 -22.33
CA GLU A 738 7.85 17.45 -23.17
C GLU A 738 8.12 16.73 -24.51
N PRO A 739 9.17 17.05 -25.29
CA PRO A 739 9.46 16.33 -26.52
C PRO A 739 9.76 14.84 -26.30
N HIS A 740 10.33 14.48 -25.15
CA HIS A 740 10.66 13.09 -24.82
C HIS A 740 9.43 12.30 -24.39
N VAL A 741 8.55 12.90 -23.58
CA VAL A 741 7.25 12.31 -23.23
C VAL A 741 6.39 12.13 -24.47
N ALA A 742 6.25 13.17 -25.30
CA ALA A 742 5.48 13.10 -26.54
C ALA A 742 6.01 12.04 -27.51
N ARG A 743 7.34 11.84 -27.57
CA ARG A 743 7.96 10.75 -28.34
C ARG A 743 7.52 9.37 -27.82
N PHE A 744 7.59 9.13 -26.50
CA PHE A 744 7.14 7.86 -25.94
C PHE A 744 5.64 7.63 -26.12
N GLU A 745 4.81 8.66 -25.96
CA GLU A 745 3.36 8.58 -26.19
C GLU A 745 3.02 8.28 -27.65
N ALA A 746 3.72 8.92 -28.60
CA ALA A 746 3.58 8.65 -30.03
C ALA A 746 4.00 7.22 -30.41
N ASP A 747 5.00 6.66 -29.72
CA ASP A 747 5.46 5.28 -29.86
C ASP A 747 4.63 4.27 -29.04
N HIS A 748 3.52 4.71 -28.43
CA HIS A 748 2.63 3.92 -27.56
C HIS A 748 3.34 3.27 -26.35
N ASP A 749 4.39 3.92 -25.84
CA ASP A 749 5.24 3.46 -24.74
C ASP A 749 4.92 4.18 -23.42
N ASP A 750 3.74 3.90 -22.88
CA ASP A 750 3.29 4.49 -21.61
C ASP A 750 4.25 4.21 -20.45
N TYR A 751 4.91 3.04 -20.47
CA TYR A 751 5.89 2.65 -19.46
C TYR A 751 7.03 3.65 -19.36
N ASN A 752 7.66 3.96 -20.50
CA ASN A 752 8.78 4.90 -20.53
C ASN A 752 8.33 6.36 -20.36
N ALA A 753 7.12 6.72 -20.80
CA ALA A 753 6.54 8.03 -20.53
C ALA A 753 6.35 8.27 -19.02
N ILE A 754 5.74 7.31 -18.31
CA ILE A 754 5.54 7.38 -16.85
C ILE A 754 6.89 7.33 -16.11
N MET A 755 7.81 6.44 -16.53
CA MET A 755 9.15 6.35 -15.97
C MET A 755 9.90 7.68 -16.05
N LEU A 756 9.87 8.36 -17.20
CA LEU A 756 10.53 9.66 -17.38
C LEU A 756 9.92 10.73 -16.47
N LYS A 757 8.59 10.82 -16.39
CA LYS A 757 7.90 11.76 -15.49
C LYS A 757 8.27 11.49 -14.01
N ALA A 758 8.24 10.22 -13.59
CA ALA A 758 8.59 9.82 -12.22
C ALA A 758 10.06 10.13 -11.88
N LEU A 759 11.00 9.92 -12.82
CA LEU A 759 12.41 10.25 -12.61
C LEU A 759 12.67 11.76 -12.59
N ALA A 760 11.97 12.54 -13.41
CA ALA A 760 12.06 14.00 -13.36
C ALA A 760 11.59 14.54 -12.00
N ASP A 761 10.51 13.98 -11.44
CA ASP A 761 10.05 14.29 -10.09
C ASP A 761 11.11 13.94 -9.02
N ARG A 762 11.74 12.76 -9.12
CA ARG A 762 12.86 12.38 -8.25
C ARG A 762 14.05 13.34 -8.35
N PHE A 763 14.37 13.85 -9.54
CA PHE A 763 15.42 14.85 -9.72
C PHE A 763 15.06 16.20 -9.08
N ALA A 764 13.80 16.63 -9.16
CA ALA A 764 13.36 17.89 -8.54
C ALA A 764 13.46 17.82 -7.00
N GLU A 765 13.03 16.71 -6.40
CA GLU A 765 13.16 16.47 -4.95
C GLU A 765 14.62 16.34 -4.51
N ALA A 766 15.44 15.59 -5.27
CA ALA A 766 16.87 15.48 -5.01
C ALA A 766 17.58 16.85 -5.09
N LEU A 767 17.16 17.71 -6.03
CA LEU A 767 17.67 19.08 -6.13
C LEU A 767 17.25 19.94 -4.93
N ALA A 768 16.02 19.79 -4.42
CA ALA A 768 15.58 20.48 -3.22
C ALA A 768 16.39 20.05 -1.98
N GLU A 769 16.63 18.76 -1.81
CA GLU A 769 17.46 18.20 -0.72
C GLU A 769 18.91 18.69 -0.83
N ARG A 770 19.50 18.55 -2.03
CA ARG A 770 20.88 18.96 -2.27
C ARG A 770 21.07 20.46 -2.08
N LEU A 771 20.15 21.27 -2.58
CA LEU A 771 20.19 22.72 -2.41
C LEU A 771 20.07 23.09 -0.93
N HIS A 772 19.16 22.46 -0.19
CA HIS A 772 19.02 22.68 1.25
C HIS A 772 20.32 22.34 1.98
N GLN A 773 20.94 21.20 1.69
CA GLN A 773 22.24 20.83 2.26
C GLN A 773 23.31 21.90 1.98
N ARG A 774 23.40 22.40 0.75
CA ARG A 774 24.36 23.48 0.42
C ARG A 774 24.02 24.78 1.13
N VAL A 775 22.74 25.11 1.33
CA VAL A 775 22.34 26.27 2.13
C VAL A 775 22.82 26.12 3.57
N ARG A 776 22.62 24.97 4.21
CA ARG A 776 23.07 24.73 5.60
C ARG A 776 24.59 24.82 5.75
N LYS A 777 25.34 24.27 4.80
CA LYS A 777 26.81 24.15 4.86
C LYS A 777 27.57 25.36 4.32
N GLU A 778 27.17 25.88 3.16
CA GLU A 778 27.95 26.81 2.34
C GLU A 778 27.40 28.24 2.37
N PHE A 779 26.09 28.42 2.14
CA PHE A 779 25.50 29.74 1.91
C PHE A 779 24.99 30.40 3.18
N TRP A 780 24.18 29.71 3.95
CA TRP A 780 23.83 30.12 5.31
C TRP A 780 24.97 29.76 6.25
N GLY A 781 25.44 28.52 6.17
CA GLY A 781 26.69 28.10 6.81
C GLY A 781 26.62 27.94 8.33
N TYR A 782 25.45 27.60 8.86
CA TYR A 782 25.26 27.33 10.30
C TYR A 782 25.57 25.88 10.71
N ALA A 783 25.89 25.02 9.75
CA ALA A 783 26.28 23.62 9.94
C ALA A 783 27.37 23.23 8.93
N ASP A 784 28.49 23.94 8.89
CA ASP A 784 29.54 23.74 7.88
C ASP A 784 30.33 22.44 8.04
N ASP A 785 30.29 21.84 9.23
CA ASP A 785 30.86 20.54 9.59
C ASP A 785 29.91 19.35 9.34
N GLU A 786 28.68 19.58 8.86
CA GLU A 786 27.68 18.53 8.60
C GLU A 786 28.22 17.48 7.60
N ALA A 787 28.19 16.20 7.99
CA ALA A 787 28.64 15.06 7.18
C ALA A 787 27.62 13.92 7.20
N LEU A 788 26.40 14.20 6.74
CA LEU A 788 25.28 13.27 6.70
C LEU A 788 25.30 12.39 5.44
N ALA A 789 24.96 11.11 5.60
CA ALA A 789 24.66 10.23 4.48
C ALA A 789 23.26 10.55 3.92
N ASN A 790 22.95 10.01 2.74
CA ASN A 790 21.65 10.28 2.11
C ASN A 790 20.47 9.77 2.97
N ASP A 791 20.60 8.64 3.65
CA ASP A 791 19.57 8.12 4.55
C ASP A 791 19.32 9.09 5.73
N ASP A 792 20.37 9.69 6.28
CA ASP A 792 20.24 10.69 7.35
C ASP A 792 19.60 12.00 6.83
N LEU A 793 19.82 12.35 5.56
CA LEU A 793 19.13 13.48 4.92
C LEU A 793 17.63 13.19 4.75
N ILE A 794 17.28 11.98 4.32
CA ILE A 794 15.88 11.53 4.18
C ILE A 794 15.18 11.50 5.55
N ASP A 795 15.86 11.03 6.59
CA ASP A 795 15.36 11.02 7.97
C ASP A 795 15.40 12.42 8.63
N GLU A 796 15.73 13.47 7.86
CA GLU A 796 15.78 14.87 8.29
C GLU A 796 16.70 15.11 9.52
N SER A 797 17.78 14.35 9.66
CA SER A 797 18.71 14.38 10.80
C SER A 797 19.66 15.60 10.80
N TYR A 798 19.20 16.72 10.24
CA TYR A 798 19.91 18.00 10.19
C TYR A 798 19.15 19.07 11.01
N ARG A 799 19.86 20.15 11.33
CA ARG A 799 19.25 21.34 11.93
C ARG A 799 18.53 22.17 10.87
N GLY A 800 17.33 22.67 11.21
CA GLY A 800 16.52 23.53 10.35
C GLY A 800 15.52 22.76 9.50
N ILE A 801 14.59 23.49 8.87
CA ILE A 801 13.51 22.91 8.05
C ILE A 801 13.32 23.68 6.74
N ARG A 802 12.69 23.02 5.76
CA ARG A 802 12.37 23.60 4.45
C ARG A 802 10.88 23.53 4.07
N PRO A 803 9.96 24.15 4.84
CA PRO A 803 8.52 24.02 4.62
C PRO A 803 8.08 24.63 3.29
N ALA A 804 7.20 23.92 2.58
CA ALA A 804 6.71 24.27 1.25
C ALA A 804 5.20 24.60 1.29
N PRO A 805 4.75 25.74 0.74
CA PRO A 805 3.34 26.09 0.71
C PRO A 805 2.45 25.00 0.08
N GLY A 806 1.38 24.64 0.79
CA GLY A 806 0.48 23.52 0.48
C GLY A 806 0.68 22.31 1.41
N TYR A 807 1.83 22.19 2.08
CA TYR A 807 2.04 21.19 3.13
C TYR A 807 1.32 21.58 4.42
N PRO A 808 1.04 20.63 5.33
CA PRO A 808 0.26 20.89 6.54
C PRO A 808 0.77 22.01 7.48
N ALA A 809 2.08 22.32 7.44
CA ALA A 809 2.69 23.40 8.24
C ALA A 809 2.45 24.80 7.66
N CYS A 810 2.20 24.90 6.35
CA CYS A 810 1.89 26.13 5.64
C CYS A 810 0.90 25.80 4.51
N PRO A 811 -0.36 25.45 4.83
CA PRO A 811 -1.29 24.86 3.87
C PRO A 811 -1.78 25.83 2.78
N GLU A 812 -1.48 27.13 2.91
CA GLU A 812 -1.98 28.16 2.01
C GLU A 812 -1.13 28.23 0.72
N HIS A 813 -1.75 27.97 -0.42
CA HIS A 813 -1.06 27.85 -1.71
C HIS A 813 -0.66 29.19 -2.35
N SER A 814 -1.40 30.28 -2.07
CA SER A 814 -1.16 31.61 -2.66
C SER A 814 0.16 32.24 -2.21
N GLU A 815 0.72 31.81 -1.08
CA GLU A 815 2.07 32.21 -0.65
C GLU A 815 3.15 31.88 -1.70
N LYS A 816 2.93 30.91 -2.60
CA LYS A 816 3.82 30.67 -3.74
C LYS A 816 3.95 31.88 -4.66
N ALA A 817 2.89 32.68 -4.83
CA ALA A 817 2.98 33.91 -5.63
C ALA A 817 3.93 34.94 -5.00
N THR A 818 3.95 35.04 -3.67
CA THR A 818 4.92 35.87 -2.96
C THR A 818 6.34 35.33 -3.15
N LEU A 819 6.54 34.02 -2.95
CA LEU A 819 7.82 33.34 -3.18
C LEU A 819 8.36 33.54 -4.59
N PHE A 820 7.51 33.37 -5.61
CA PHE A 820 7.89 33.48 -7.02
C PHE A 820 8.33 34.90 -7.37
N ARG A 821 7.64 35.93 -6.85
CA ARG A 821 8.07 37.33 -7.02
C ARG A 821 9.38 37.61 -6.30
N LEU A 822 9.52 37.15 -5.06
CA LEU A 822 10.72 37.35 -4.24
C LEU A 822 11.97 36.73 -4.91
N LEU A 823 11.81 35.54 -5.47
CA LEU A 823 12.89 34.79 -6.11
C LEU A 823 13.07 35.14 -7.59
N ASP A 824 12.11 35.84 -8.21
CA ASP A 824 12.02 35.99 -9.67
C ASP A 824 12.11 34.62 -10.37
N ALA A 825 11.33 33.66 -9.86
CA ALA A 825 11.42 32.24 -10.21
C ALA A 825 11.05 31.96 -11.68
N GLU A 826 10.17 32.77 -12.27
CA GLU A 826 9.82 32.67 -13.69
C GLU A 826 11.03 32.89 -14.59
N ASN A 827 11.79 33.96 -14.34
CA ASN A 827 12.93 34.29 -15.19
C ASN A 827 14.19 33.48 -14.82
N LYS A 828 14.41 33.19 -13.53
CA LYS A 828 15.65 32.57 -13.05
C LYS A 828 15.61 31.04 -12.97
N ALA A 829 14.45 30.45 -12.73
CA ALA A 829 14.28 28.99 -12.69
C ALA A 829 13.44 28.44 -13.85
N GLY A 830 12.78 29.30 -14.65
CA GLY A 830 11.89 28.87 -15.74
C GLY A 830 10.58 28.25 -15.25
N LEU A 831 10.19 28.55 -14.01
CA LEU A 831 8.99 28.02 -13.36
C LEU A 831 7.79 28.94 -13.57
N GLN A 832 6.61 28.40 -13.77
CA GLN A 832 5.37 29.16 -13.86
C GLN A 832 4.38 28.73 -12.78
N LEU A 833 3.47 29.63 -12.38
CA LEU A 833 2.33 29.29 -11.53
C LEU A 833 1.04 29.28 -12.34
N THR A 834 0.24 28.24 -12.14
CA THR A 834 -1.15 28.22 -12.62
C THR A 834 -2.03 29.14 -11.77
N GLU A 835 -3.28 29.35 -12.19
CA GLU A 835 -4.28 30.10 -11.42
C GLU A 835 -4.64 29.44 -10.06
N SER A 836 -4.35 28.15 -9.90
CA SER A 836 -4.49 27.40 -8.64
C SER A 836 -3.16 27.28 -7.87
N TYR A 837 -2.13 28.00 -8.31
CA TYR A 837 -0.78 27.98 -7.73
C TYR A 837 -0.11 26.59 -7.76
N ALA A 838 -0.43 25.77 -8.76
CA ALA A 838 0.41 24.63 -9.12
C ALA A 838 1.64 25.15 -9.89
N MET A 839 2.78 24.48 -9.77
CA MET A 839 4.01 24.87 -10.46
C MET A 839 4.17 24.11 -11.77
N TYR A 840 4.63 24.79 -12.83
CA TYR A 840 4.97 24.19 -14.11
C TYR A 840 6.43 24.53 -14.49
N PRO A 841 7.25 23.57 -14.96
CA PRO A 841 6.97 22.14 -15.13
C PRO A 841 6.56 21.43 -13.83
N ALA A 842 5.84 20.32 -13.95
CA ALA A 842 5.28 19.60 -12.79
C ALA A 842 6.37 19.12 -11.81
N ALA A 843 7.52 18.67 -12.32
CA ALA A 843 8.68 18.30 -11.51
C ALA A 843 9.37 19.55 -10.94
N ALA A 844 8.81 20.09 -9.85
CA ALA A 844 9.22 21.33 -9.22
C ALA A 844 8.94 21.36 -7.72
N VAL A 845 9.81 22.03 -6.96
CA VAL A 845 9.65 22.23 -5.51
C VAL A 845 9.96 23.68 -5.17
N SER A 846 9.16 24.29 -4.30
CA SER A 846 9.42 25.64 -3.79
C SER A 846 9.03 25.75 -2.32
N GLY A 847 9.81 26.48 -1.53
CA GLY A 847 9.53 26.63 -0.11
C GLY A 847 10.44 27.64 0.57
N TYR A 848 10.44 27.58 1.89
CA TYR A 848 11.24 28.44 2.77
C TYR A 848 12.44 27.69 3.34
N TYR A 849 13.34 28.40 4.01
CA TYR A 849 14.36 27.83 4.89
C TYR A 849 14.32 28.51 6.26
N PHE A 850 14.28 27.70 7.31
CA PHE A 850 14.38 28.13 8.71
C PHE A 850 15.61 27.48 9.35
N SER A 851 16.39 28.26 10.12
CA SER A 851 17.65 27.79 10.74
C SER A 851 17.53 27.50 12.24
N HIS A 852 16.41 27.88 12.87
CA HIS A 852 16.22 27.73 14.30
C HIS A 852 16.26 26.24 14.70
N PRO A 853 17.05 25.82 15.70
CA PRO A 853 17.18 24.40 16.05
C PRO A 853 15.89 23.76 16.58
N GLY A 854 14.97 24.57 17.12
CA GLY A 854 13.64 24.12 17.53
C GLY A 854 12.58 24.12 16.42
N SER A 855 12.93 24.50 15.19
CA SER A 855 11.98 24.47 14.06
C SER A 855 11.61 23.04 13.71
N GLN A 856 10.32 22.78 13.49
CA GLN A 856 9.80 21.46 13.16
C GLN A 856 8.60 21.55 12.23
N TYR A 857 8.33 20.47 11.49
CA TYR A 857 7.08 20.32 10.76
C TYR A 857 5.92 20.03 11.72
N PHE A 858 4.81 20.75 11.56
CA PHE A 858 3.58 20.55 12.34
C PHE A 858 2.36 20.67 11.43
N VAL A 859 1.20 20.21 11.89
CA VAL A 859 -0.06 20.35 11.17
C VAL A 859 -0.81 21.55 11.74
N VAL A 860 -1.03 22.61 10.95
CA VAL A 860 -1.83 23.79 11.37
C VAL A 860 -3.22 23.36 11.86
N GLY A 861 -3.84 22.40 11.16
CA GLY A 861 -5.14 21.85 11.53
C GLY A 861 -6.30 22.78 11.14
N ARG A 862 -7.37 22.72 11.95
CA ARG A 862 -8.57 23.55 11.75
C ARG A 862 -8.36 24.95 12.32
N VAL A 863 -8.86 25.96 11.63
CA VAL A 863 -8.80 27.39 12.01
C VAL A 863 -10.22 27.96 12.10
N ASN A 864 -10.43 28.85 13.08
CA ASN A 864 -11.71 29.52 13.28
C ASN A 864 -11.84 30.76 12.38
N LYS A 865 -13.06 31.33 12.33
CA LYS A 865 -13.36 32.52 11.50
C LYS A 865 -12.51 33.74 11.86
N GLU A 866 -12.17 33.93 13.14
CA GLU A 866 -11.33 35.05 13.59
C GLU A 866 -9.96 35.04 12.91
N GLN A 867 -9.31 33.86 12.83
CA GLN A 867 -8.01 33.73 12.17
C GLN A 867 -8.12 33.94 10.66
N VAL A 868 -9.20 33.48 10.01
CA VAL A 868 -9.40 33.66 8.58
C VAL A 868 -9.63 35.14 8.24
N GLU A 869 -10.41 35.85 9.03
CA GLU A 869 -10.61 37.30 8.89
C GLU A 869 -9.32 38.10 9.12
N ASP A 870 -8.52 37.72 10.11
CA ASP A 870 -7.21 38.31 10.40
C ASP A 870 -6.21 38.03 9.26
N TYR A 871 -6.16 36.79 8.75
CA TYR A 871 -5.35 36.42 7.60
C TYR A 871 -5.76 37.17 6.33
N ALA A 872 -7.07 37.28 6.05
CA ALA A 872 -7.57 38.03 4.89
C ALA A 872 -7.14 39.50 4.93
N LYS A 873 -7.20 40.13 6.11
CA LYS A 873 -6.72 41.51 6.32
C LYS A 873 -5.21 41.63 6.10
N ARG A 874 -4.41 40.73 6.69
CA ARG A 874 -2.94 40.70 6.54
C ARG A 874 -2.52 40.54 5.08
N LYS A 875 -3.18 39.62 4.37
CA LYS A 875 -2.91 39.29 2.97
C LYS A 875 -3.46 40.32 1.97
N GLY A 876 -4.37 41.18 2.40
CA GLY A 876 -5.02 42.19 1.55
C GLY A 876 -6.05 41.62 0.59
N VAL A 877 -6.75 40.54 0.98
CA VAL A 877 -7.78 39.87 0.16
C VAL A 877 -9.14 39.91 0.84
N SER A 878 -10.20 39.59 0.11
CA SER A 878 -11.54 39.45 0.69
C SER A 878 -11.63 38.20 1.58
N LEU A 879 -12.53 38.22 2.56
CA LEU A 879 -12.81 37.06 3.41
C LEU A 879 -13.17 35.82 2.57
N ALA A 880 -14.07 35.99 1.59
CA ALA A 880 -14.47 34.90 0.69
C ALA A 880 -13.29 34.29 -0.09
N GLN A 881 -12.30 35.12 -0.48
CA GLN A 881 -11.11 34.63 -1.16
C GLN A 881 -10.21 33.83 -0.21
N ALA A 882 -10.04 34.29 1.04
CA ALA A 882 -9.30 33.56 2.06
C ALA A 882 -9.99 32.24 2.45
N GLU A 883 -11.32 32.25 2.59
CA GLU A 883 -12.13 31.05 2.85
C GLU A 883 -11.99 30.02 1.72
N ARG A 884 -11.96 30.48 0.47
CA ARG A 884 -11.70 29.59 -0.68
C ARG A 884 -10.31 28.96 -0.63
N TRP A 885 -9.27 29.73 -0.32
CA TRP A 885 -7.90 29.20 -0.23
C TRP A 885 -7.69 28.27 0.97
N LEU A 886 -8.40 28.54 2.07
CA LEU A 886 -8.29 27.78 3.33
C LEU A 886 -9.41 26.76 3.53
N ALA A 887 -10.17 26.42 2.49
CA ALA A 887 -11.35 25.56 2.59
C ALA A 887 -11.09 24.23 3.32
N SER A 888 -9.91 23.63 3.12
CA SER A 888 -9.48 22.40 3.81
C SER A 888 -9.23 22.57 5.31
N ASN A 889 -9.02 23.80 5.77
CA ASN A 889 -8.61 24.17 7.12
C ASN A 889 -9.72 24.84 7.92
N LEU A 890 -10.87 25.20 7.33
CA LEU A 890 -11.94 25.88 8.07
C LEU A 890 -12.63 24.96 9.10
N ASP A 891 -12.88 25.47 10.30
CA ASP A 891 -13.72 24.80 11.32
C ASP A 891 -15.22 25.18 11.23
N TYR A 892 -15.58 25.93 10.20
CA TYR A 892 -16.92 26.42 9.95
C TYR A 892 -17.23 26.31 8.46
N ASP A 893 -18.52 26.32 8.12
CA ASP A 893 -18.96 26.41 6.73
C ASP A 893 -19.10 27.90 6.35
N PRO A 894 -18.40 28.38 5.30
CA PRO A 894 -18.57 29.73 4.76
C PRO A 894 -20.01 29.99 4.29
N GLU A 895 -20.43 31.26 4.33
CA GLU A 895 -21.75 31.71 3.85
C GLU A 895 -21.83 31.88 2.33
#